data_AF-A0A962N3H7-F1
#
_entry.id   AF-A0A962N3H7-F1
#
_cell.length_a   1.000
_cell.length_b   1.000
_cell.length_c   1.000
_cell.angle_alpha   90.00
_cell.angle_beta   90.00
_cell.angle_gamma   90.00
#
_symmetry.space_group_name_H-M   'P 1'
#
loop_
_entity.id
_entity.type
_entity.pdbx_description
1 polymer ?
#
loop_
_entity_poly.entity_id
_entity_poly.type
_entity_poly.pdbx_seq_one_letter_code
_entity_poly.pdbx_strand_id
1 'polypeptide(L)'
;LFKRDSWPRTGPQPRDQLLEASANLEQRMAPADSRFAVIVGTGRTTATEVARQANDFVYTFSSAGDGTVPTALALLPGAPTYYLEAAHSDLPRSPQVIDAVQELLASGATAALARHDRSAKRSVSKWTDSALRRLYVGKIDWARLTPAERRAFLDSLNEPPTEASMTRGVLPAATMPRRGALLGVAVQIGDIVSAKKADAIALAMFHGVRPLGAVAAIDRALNGTIRELWQRRMLSGQVGMVTPIPAGGTLGRAKAVLLAGLGRFDALDTRAIEHTAENVGRLARRSGYARLAAVAWGGGAGLQPADSCVAQLAGYLAAAADGSGKPLRHIAFVVRDRATAASVHAALALTIAGADAGSKARSAVLEPLRVAALQSTARPVPLLAASKPRLAYLLVNAERARGGLARWRTALLTAGREAAVFAHTHSFASTALAQLTARVETDGLTTRTVQFVGAALPKLVLHPKIRAALTAVRSNPLAIVHDAAASGVAWETMRFNRWVPALAAGLSRRFQSSDLAPARFDARLRMDHILRVLLIVNPTRDLPGAELERERLSSLLSGQPRVELVEVRQRAATRARVMDELEAGRYDLVHYAGHAFFDAHRRDSSGLILADGDLTGAALARLTSLPPLVFFNACESGRLRRGGSARRATNSQQASRPGTAEHSIERNVSLAESLLRAGVANYIGTHWPVSDSAATEFASVFHARLLKGDALGPAVVAARRAVEKLRSPDWADYIHYGDPEFVLKDV
;
A
#
# COMPACT_ATOMS: atom_id res chain seq x y z
N LEU A 1 5.53 28.05 -42.47
CA LEU A 1 4.80 28.93 -41.51
C LEU A 1 5.56 30.21 -41.15
N PHE A 2 6.80 30.42 -41.60
CA PHE A 2 7.63 31.61 -41.28
C PHE A 2 7.31 32.88 -42.08
N LYS A 3 6.18 32.91 -42.80
CA LYS A 3 5.66 34.11 -43.47
C LYS A 3 4.23 34.33 -43.00
N ARG A 4 3.85 35.58 -42.71
CA ARG A 4 2.50 35.90 -42.22
C ARG A 4 1.39 35.49 -43.16
N ASP A 5 1.60 35.62 -44.47
CA ASP A 5 0.63 35.17 -45.48
C ASP A 5 0.41 33.66 -45.49
N SER A 6 1.22 32.88 -44.76
CA SER A 6 1.03 31.44 -44.55
C SER A 6 0.09 31.11 -43.37
N TRP A 7 -0.41 32.11 -42.65
CA TRP A 7 -1.33 31.94 -41.51
C TRP A 7 -2.80 32.21 -41.91
N PRO A 8 -3.78 31.58 -41.24
CA PRO A 8 -5.19 31.95 -41.34
C PRO A 8 -5.44 33.43 -41.04
N ARG A 9 -6.37 34.06 -41.76
CA ARG A 9 -6.80 35.45 -41.53
C ARG A 9 -7.58 35.63 -40.21
N THR A 10 -8.02 34.54 -39.59
CA THR A 10 -8.86 34.54 -38.37
C THR A 10 -8.13 33.90 -37.19
N GLY A 11 -8.13 34.58 -36.03
CA GLY A 11 -7.42 34.15 -34.82
C GLY A 11 -6.11 34.91 -34.56
N PRO A 12 -5.29 34.44 -33.59
CA PRO A 12 -4.01 35.06 -33.29
C PRO A 12 -3.13 35.17 -34.53
N GLN A 13 -2.62 36.38 -34.79
CA GLN A 13 -1.74 36.65 -35.92
C GLN A 13 -0.28 36.67 -35.45
N PRO A 14 0.66 36.09 -36.23
CA PRO A 14 2.07 36.15 -35.88
C PRO A 14 2.59 37.58 -36.03
N ARG A 15 3.63 37.91 -35.27
CA ARG A 15 4.37 39.17 -35.44
C ARG A 15 5.47 38.95 -36.47
N ASP A 16 5.48 39.73 -37.54
CA ASP A 16 6.42 39.59 -38.65
C ASP A 16 7.89 39.57 -38.18
N GLN A 17 8.25 40.49 -37.29
CA GLN A 17 9.58 40.57 -36.68
C GLN A 17 10.01 39.29 -35.95
N LEU A 18 9.07 38.56 -35.31
CA LEU A 18 9.39 37.31 -34.61
C LEU A 18 9.57 36.15 -35.59
N LEU A 19 8.77 36.12 -36.67
CA LEU A 19 8.93 35.11 -37.72
C LEU A 19 10.28 35.26 -38.43
N GLU A 20 10.67 36.48 -38.78
CA GLU A 20 11.98 36.80 -39.36
C GLU A 20 13.11 36.42 -38.42
N ALA A 21 13.03 36.79 -37.13
CA ALA A 21 14.05 36.45 -36.15
C ALA A 21 14.17 34.94 -35.86
N SER A 22 13.09 34.18 -36.05
CA SER A 22 13.05 32.72 -35.87
C SER A 22 13.55 31.95 -37.10
N ALA A 23 13.58 32.57 -38.27
CA ALA A 23 14.14 31.95 -39.47
C ALA A 23 15.61 31.60 -39.24
N ASN A 24 16.04 30.44 -39.72
CA ASN A 24 17.40 29.93 -39.58
C ASN A 24 17.88 29.75 -38.12
N LEU A 25 16.98 29.62 -37.13
CA LEU A 25 17.37 29.32 -35.75
C LEU A 25 18.24 28.05 -35.65
N GLU A 26 17.90 27.00 -36.41
CA GLU A 26 18.65 25.75 -36.45
C GLU A 26 20.10 25.93 -36.90
N GLN A 27 20.38 26.90 -37.80
CA GLN A 27 21.74 27.22 -38.25
C GLN A 27 22.59 27.91 -37.16
N ARG A 28 21.94 28.44 -36.12
CA ARG A 28 22.59 29.06 -34.95
C ARG A 28 22.76 28.09 -33.77
N MET A 29 22.19 26.89 -33.86
CA MET A 29 22.36 25.87 -32.82
C MET A 29 23.71 25.17 -32.99
N ALA A 30 24.37 24.84 -31.88
CA ALA A 30 25.58 24.05 -31.92
C ALA A 30 25.28 22.63 -32.46
N PRO A 31 26.13 22.07 -33.33
CA PRO A 31 25.98 20.68 -33.76
C PRO A 31 26.18 19.73 -32.57
N ALA A 32 25.57 18.55 -32.63
CA ALA A 32 25.85 17.51 -31.64
C ALA A 32 27.32 17.06 -31.74
N ASP A 33 27.93 16.85 -30.58
CA ASP A 33 29.20 16.15 -30.43
C ASP A 33 29.04 15.00 -29.40
N SER A 34 30.15 14.34 -29.04
CA SER A 34 30.16 13.19 -28.13
C SER A 34 29.60 13.47 -26.74
N ARG A 35 29.37 14.73 -26.36
CA ARG A 35 28.79 15.12 -25.07
C ARG A 35 27.27 15.10 -25.07
N PHE A 36 26.64 14.97 -26.24
CA PHE A 36 25.19 14.96 -26.37
C PHE A 36 24.65 13.53 -26.39
N ALA A 37 23.60 13.28 -25.62
CA ALA A 37 22.76 12.10 -25.75
C ALA A 37 21.31 12.54 -25.62
N VAL A 38 20.42 11.92 -26.41
CA VAL A 38 19.01 12.29 -26.45
C VAL A 38 18.16 11.11 -26.00
N ILE A 39 17.24 11.35 -25.07
CA ILE A 39 16.21 10.38 -24.69
C ILE A 39 14.87 10.93 -25.16
N VAL A 40 14.20 10.17 -26.02
CA VAL A 40 12.97 10.57 -26.70
C VAL A 40 11.81 9.73 -26.19
N GLY A 41 10.76 10.41 -25.73
CA GLY A 41 9.48 9.77 -25.45
C GLY A 41 8.74 9.44 -26.75
N THR A 42 8.04 8.32 -26.75
CA THR A 42 7.33 7.79 -27.94
C THR A 42 6.00 7.15 -27.55
N GLY A 43 5.20 6.79 -28.55
CA GLY A 43 3.97 6.00 -28.38
C GLY A 43 2.78 6.78 -27.79
N ARG A 44 2.84 8.10 -27.77
CA ARG A 44 1.73 8.97 -27.36
C ARG A 44 1.24 9.77 -28.57
N THR A 45 -0.06 10.05 -28.60
CA THR A 45 -0.64 10.88 -29.66
C THR A 45 -0.10 12.30 -29.56
N THR A 46 0.50 12.83 -30.61
CA THR A 46 1.13 14.16 -30.64
C THR A 46 0.78 14.86 -31.96
N ALA A 47 0.67 16.19 -31.95
CA ALA A 47 0.55 16.99 -33.18
C ALA A 47 1.88 16.93 -33.97
N THR A 48 1.99 16.05 -34.96
CA THR A 48 3.23 15.82 -35.68
C THR A 48 3.40 16.68 -36.92
N GLU A 49 2.30 17.23 -37.46
CA GLU A 49 2.35 18.13 -38.61
C GLU A 49 1.28 19.21 -38.50
N VAL A 50 1.49 20.30 -39.23
CA VAL A 50 0.49 21.35 -39.43
C VAL A 50 0.55 21.84 -40.87
N ALA A 51 -0.60 21.95 -41.51
CA ALA A 51 -0.76 22.50 -42.84
C ALA A 51 -1.83 23.58 -42.83
N ARG A 52 -1.68 24.64 -43.63
CA ARG A 52 -2.77 25.57 -43.89
C ARG A 52 -3.65 25.00 -45.01
N GLN A 53 -4.94 24.86 -44.74
CA GLN A 53 -5.94 24.52 -45.75
C GLN A 53 -7.00 25.63 -45.79
N ALA A 54 -7.15 26.27 -46.95
CA ALA A 54 -7.95 27.47 -47.09
C ALA A 54 -7.60 28.55 -46.04
N ASN A 55 -8.56 28.93 -45.19
CA ASN A 55 -8.38 29.93 -44.13
C ASN A 55 -8.33 29.30 -42.72
N ASP A 56 -7.86 28.04 -42.61
CA ASP A 56 -7.72 27.33 -41.33
C ASP A 56 -6.39 26.56 -41.28
N PHE A 57 -5.90 26.26 -40.07
CA PHE A 57 -4.84 25.28 -39.90
C PHE A 57 -5.43 23.90 -39.73
N VAL A 58 -4.75 22.89 -40.26
CA VAL A 58 -5.08 21.47 -40.10
C VAL A 58 -3.86 20.78 -39.51
N TYR A 59 -4.01 20.29 -38.29
CA TYR A 59 -3.00 19.55 -37.54
C TYR A 59 -3.16 18.05 -37.80
N THR A 60 -2.05 17.37 -38.07
CA THR A 60 -1.99 15.91 -38.13
C THR A 60 -1.54 15.41 -36.76
N PHE A 61 -2.33 14.53 -36.14
CA PHE A 61 -1.99 13.85 -34.90
C PHE A 61 -1.67 12.38 -35.16
N SER A 62 -0.56 11.89 -34.61
CA SER A 62 -0.13 10.49 -34.71
C SER A 62 0.59 10.04 -33.44
N SER A 63 0.88 8.74 -33.30
CA SER A 63 1.62 8.20 -32.16
C SER A 63 3.14 8.48 -32.20
N ALA A 64 3.62 9.22 -33.20
CA ALA A 64 5.03 9.56 -33.38
C ALA A 64 5.44 10.77 -32.50
N GLY A 65 5.29 10.62 -31.20
CA GLY A 65 5.75 11.56 -30.19
C GLY A 65 5.40 11.13 -28.77
N ASP A 66 5.57 12.04 -27.82
CA ASP A 66 5.40 11.80 -26.38
C ASP A 66 4.19 12.52 -25.75
N GLY A 67 3.26 13.00 -26.57
CA GLY A 67 2.09 13.76 -26.14
C GLY A 67 2.30 15.28 -26.20
N THR A 68 3.54 15.76 -26.31
CA THR A 68 3.83 17.20 -26.40
C THR A 68 4.78 17.51 -27.56
N VAL A 69 5.83 16.70 -27.74
CA VAL A 69 6.89 16.91 -28.72
C VAL A 69 6.84 15.78 -29.76
N PRO A 70 6.74 16.10 -31.06
CA PRO A 70 6.88 15.12 -32.13
C PRO A 70 8.26 14.47 -32.09
N THR A 71 8.34 13.16 -32.28
CA THR A 71 9.62 12.43 -32.30
C THR A 71 10.60 13.07 -33.27
N ALA A 72 10.15 13.46 -34.46
CA ALA A 72 10.97 14.12 -35.48
C ALA A 72 11.60 15.45 -35.03
N LEU A 73 10.95 16.19 -34.12
CA LEU A 73 11.46 17.45 -33.56
C LEU A 73 12.27 17.25 -32.28
N ALA A 74 12.18 16.07 -31.65
CA ALA A 74 12.97 15.71 -30.48
C ALA A 74 14.36 15.17 -30.84
N LEU A 75 14.60 14.81 -32.11
CA LEU A 75 15.89 14.30 -32.58
C LEU A 75 16.92 15.43 -32.69
N LEU A 76 18.15 15.13 -32.27
CA LEU A 76 19.31 15.98 -32.52
C LEU A 76 20.27 15.24 -33.47
N PRO A 77 20.41 15.67 -34.73
CA PRO A 77 21.30 15.02 -35.70
C PRO A 77 22.73 14.91 -35.15
N GLY A 78 23.31 13.71 -35.22
CA GLY A 78 24.66 13.41 -34.74
C GLY A 78 24.76 12.94 -33.28
N ALA A 79 23.69 13.06 -32.47
CA ALA A 79 23.69 12.56 -31.09
C ALA A 79 23.17 11.12 -30.98
N PRO A 80 23.75 10.25 -30.12
CA PRO A 80 23.14 8.97 -29.75
C PRO A 80 21.74 9.19 -29.17
N THR A 81 20.76 8.50 -29.75
CA THR A 81 19.35 8.65 -29.39
C THR A 81 18.79 7.35 -28.81
N TYR A 82 18.06 7.48 -27.71
CA TYR A 82 17.42 6.40 -26.99
C TYR A 82 15.92 6.66 -26.87
N TYR A 83 15.12 5.60 -26.88
CA TYR A 83 13.67 5.68 -26.98
C TYR A 83 13.01 4.97 -25.81
N LEU A 84 11.94 5.58 -25.29
CA LEU A 84 11.05 5.00 -24.30
C LEU A 84 9.60 5.34 -24.63
N GLU A 85 8.69 4.38 -24.48
CA GLU A 85 7.25 4.67 -24.54
C GLU A 85 6.80 5.36 -23.25
N ALA A 86 6.67 6.68 -23.27
CA ALA A 86 6.37 7.50 -22.10
C ALA A 86 5.76 8.85 -22.53
N ALA A 87 4.93 9.44 -21.67
CA ALA A 87 4.49 10.82 -21.88
C ALA A 87 5.62 11.81 -21.59
N HIS A 88 5.59 12.98 -22.23
CA HIS A 88 6.62 14.02 -22.11
C HIS A 88 6.94 14.35 -20.64
N SER A 89 5.88 14.62 -19.86
CA SER A 89 6.00 14.96 -18.43
C SER A 89 6.40 13.79 -17.53
N ASP A 90 6.36 12.56 -18.04
CA ASP A 90 6.74 11.36 -17.31
C ASP A 90 8.20 10.94 -17.57
N LEU A 91 8.83 11.42 -18.66
CA LEU A 91 10.24 11.11 -18.95
C LEU A 91 11.17 11.43 -17.76
N PRO A 92 11.10 12.62 -17.11
CA PRO A 92 11.96 12.91 -15.96
C PRO A 92 11.63 12.12 -14.69
N ARG A 93 10.46 11.45 -14.65
CA ARG A 93 9.98 10.65 -13.52
C ARG A 93 10.16 9.15 -13.73
N SER A 94 10.42 8.73 -14.96
CA SER A 94 10.58 7.33 -15.32
C SER A 94 11.83 6.74 -14.67
N PRO A 95 11.71 5.66 -13.87
CA PRO A 95 12.86 4.95 -13.32
C PRO A 95 13.85 4.50 -14.40
N GLN A 96 13.35 4.01 -15.54
CA GLN A 96 14.18 3.57 -16.67
C GLN A 96 14.99 4.72 -17.29
N VAL A 97 14.41 5.92 -17.39
CA VAL A 97 15.15 7.10 -17.87
C VAL A 97 16.19 7.54 -16.85
N ILE A 98 15.85 7.50 -15.56
CA ILE A 98 16.78 7.86 -14.48
C ILE A 98 17.99 6.93 -14.46
N ASP A 99 17.77 5.63 -14.60
CA ASP A 99 18.85 4.63 -14.64
C ASP A 99 19.69 4.78 -15.92
N ALA A 100 19.04 5.00 -17.06
CA ALA A 100 19.71 5.26 -18.33
C ALA A 100 20.58 6.53 -18.30
N VAL A 101 20.10 7.61 -17.66
CA VAL A 101 20.89 8.85 -17.48
C VAL A 101 22.12 8.59 -16.62
N GLN A 102 22.01 7.78 -15.57
CA GLN A 102 23.18 7.41 -14.75
C GLN A 102 24.21 6.62 -15.56
N GLU A 103 23.78 5.64 -16.36
CA GLU A 103 24.66 4.88 -17.25
C GLU A 103 25.32 5.77 -18.31
N LEU A 104 24.55 6.68 -18.91
CA LEU A 104 25.04 7.64 -19.91
C LEU A 104 26.08 8.60 -19.32
N LEU A 105 25.87 9.09 -18.10
CA LEU A 105 26.83 9.96 -17.41
C LEU A 105 28.10 9.20 -17.00
N ALA A 106 27.98 7.92 -16.63
CA ALA A 106 29.11 7.12 -16.18
C ALA A 106 29.96 6.57 -17.34
N SER A 107 29.32 6.20 -18.46
CA SER A 107 29.95 5.39 -19.52
C SER A 107 29.72 5.89 -20.94
N GLY A 108 28.89 6.93 -21.14
CA GLY A 108 28.53 7.46 -22.46
C GLY A 108 27.52 6.60 -23.24
N ALA A 109 27.09 5.46 -22.70
CA ALA A 109 26.11 4.58 -23.32
C ALA A 109 25.15 3.97 -22.29
N THR A 110 23.98 3.51 -22.74
CA THR A 110 23.02 2.76 -21.91
C THR A 110 22.45 1.57 -22.68
N ALA A 111 22.17 0.49 -21.95
CA ALA A 111 21.44 -0.67 -22.46
C ALA A 111 19.99 -0.73 -21.92
N ALA A 112 19.65 0.13 -20.97
CA ALA A 112 18.33 0.18 -20.33
C ALA A 112 17.21 0.66 -21.27
N LEU A 113 17.57 1.41 -22.32
CA LEU A 113 16.63 1.99 -23.28
C LEU A 113 16.88 1.50 -24.70
N ALA A 114 15.82 1.45 -25.51
CA ALA A 114 15.90 1.02 -26.90
C ALA A 114 16.65 2.07 -27.74
N ARG A 115 17.47 1.62 -28.71
CA ARG A 115 18.16 2.51 -29.69
C ARG A 115 17.33 2.80 -30.94
N HIS A 116 16.16 2.20 -31.04
CA HIS A 116 15.22 2.39 -32.13
C HIS A 116 13.83 2.60 -31.54
N ASP A 117 13.04 3.45 -32.18
CA ASP A 117 11.64 3.63 -31.84
C ASP A 117 10.89 2.31 -32.11
N ARG A 118 10.32 1.74 -31.04
CA ARG A 118 9.54 0.50 -31.06
C ARG A 118 8.04 0.75 -31.08
N SER A 119 7.59 2.00 -31.09
CA SER A 119 6.18 2.33 -31.06
C SER A 119 5.48 1.80 -32.32
N ALA A 120 4.38 1.07 -32.14
CA ALA A 120 3.60 0.54 -33.25
C ALA A 120 2.96 1.69 -34.03
N LYS A 121 3.09 1.71 -35.36
CA LYS A 121 2.39 2.67 -36.22
C LYS A 121 0.88 2.50 -36.05
N ARG A 122 0.24 3.42 -35.33
CA ARG A 122 -1.22 3.49 -35.15
C ARG A 122 -1.80 4.70 -35.87
N SER A 123 -3.13 4.68 -36.00
CA SER A 123 -3.99 5.59 -36.76
C SER A 123 -3.58 7.07 -36.69
N VAL A 124 -3.53 7.71 -37.85
CA VAL A 124 -3.35 9.16 -38.00
C VAL A 124 -4.71 9.84 -37.99
N SER A 125 -4.86 10.95 -37.27
CA SER A 125 -6.08 11.80 -37.31
C SER A 125 -5.73 13.23 -37.69
N LYS A 126 -6.69 13.96 -38.28
CA LYS A 126 -6.50 15.36 -38.72
C LYS A 126 -7.55 16.26 -38.11
N TRP A 127 -7.13 17.43 -37.64
CA TRP A 127 -7.96 18.35 -36.86
C TRP A 127 -7.77 19.78 -37.32
N THR A 128 -8.85 20.52 -37.57
CA THR A 128 -8.73 21.93 -37.93
C THR A 128 -8.61 22.81 -36.67
N ASP A 129 -7.90 23.92 -36.75
CA ASP A 129 -7.74 24.87 -35.62
C ASP A 129 -9.10 25.42 -35.18
N SER A 130 -10.01 25.69 -36.14
CA SER A 130 -11.40 26.04 -35.81
C SER A 130 -12.15 24.94 -35.06
N ALA A 131 -11.89 23.66 -35.37
CA ALA A 131 -12.45 22.54 -34.60
C ALA A 131 -11.87 22.49 -33.18
N LEU A 132 -10.57 22.74 -33.01
CA LEU A 132 -9.91 22.79 -31.70
C LEU A 132 -10.40 23.96 -30.83
N ARG A 133 -10.61 25.14 -31.41
CA ARG A 133 -11.14 26.29 -30.68
C ARG A 133 -12.58 26.07 -30.19
N ARG A 134 -13.38 25.29 -30.92
CA ARG A 134 -14.75 24.91 -30.51
C ARG A 134 -14.78 23.95 -29.31
N LEU A 135 -13.65 23.35 -28.93
CA LEU A 135 -13.54 22.49 -27.74
C LEU A 135 -13.49 23.31 -26.45
N TYR A 136 -13.00 24.54 -26.52
CA TYR A 136 -12.78 25.42 -25.38
C TYR A 136 -13.86 26.51 -25.34
N VAL A 137 -15.12 26.11 -25.11
CA VAL A 137 -16.26 27.03 -25.02
C VAL A 137 -16.38 27.58 -23.59
N GLY A 138 -15.55 28.59 -23.28
CA GLY A 138 -15.67 29.34 -22.03
C GLY A 138 -14.32 29.78 -21.46
N LYS A 139 -14.27 30.99 -20.90
CA LYS A 139 -13.14 31.40 -20.06
C LYS A 139 -13.18 30.58 -18.77
N ILE A 140 -12.08 29.94 -18.44
CA ILE A 140 -11.94 29.23 -17.16
C ILE A 140 -11.91 30.26 -16.05
N ASP A 141 -12.92 30.22 -15.18
CA ASP A 141 -12.96 31.01 -13.96
C ASP A 141 -12.03 30.38 -12.92
N TRP A 142 -10.73 30.63 -13.09
CA TRP A 142 -9.66 30.08 -12.26
C TRP A 142 -9.90 30.29 -10.76
N ALA A 143 -10.48 31.44 -10.40
CA ALA A 143 -10.75 31.81 -9.01
C ALA A 143 -11.83 30.91 -8.37
N ARG A 144 -12.81 30.46 -9.15
CA ARG A 144 -13.88 29.56 -8.69
C ARG A 144 -13.52 28.08 -8.71
N LEU A 145 -12.50 27.68 -9.46
CA LEU A 145 -12.02 26.30 -9.45
C LEU A 145 -11.44 25.92 -8.09
N THR A 146 -11.86 24.77 -7.58
CA THR A 146 -11.22 24.14 -6.43
C THR A 146 -9.76 23.79 -6.75
N PRO A 147 -8.90 23.64 -5.73
CA PRO A 147 -7.52 23.20 -5.96
C PRO A 147 -7.38 21.87 -6.71
N ALA A 148 -8.39 20.98 -6.61
CA ALA A 148 -8.43 19.72 -7.33
C ALA A 148 -8.77 19.90 -8.81
N GLU A 149 -9.73 20.76 -9.14
CA GLU A 149 -10.09 21.10 -10.53
C GLU A 149 -8.97 21.88 -11.22
N ARG A 150 -8.30 22.79 -10.50
CA ARG A 150 -7.09 23.47 -11.00
C ARG A 150 -5.99 22.47 -11.33
N ARG A 151 -5.79 21.47 -10.46
CA ARG A 151 -4.80 20.41 -10.69
C ARG A 151 -5.17 19.52 -11.87
N ALA A 152 -6.42 19.06 -11.95
CA ALA A 152 -6.91 18.27 -13.08
C ALA A 152 -6.81 19.02 -14.42
N PHE A 153 -7.07 20.34 -14.41
CA PHE A 153 -6.89 21.19 -15.57
C PHE A 153 -5.41 21.33 -15.96
N LEU A 154 -4.51 21.56 -14.99
CA LEU A 154 -3.07 21.65 -15.26
C LEU A 154 -2.49 20.31 -15.73
N ASP A 155 -2.98 19.20 -15.20
CA ASP A 155 -2.52 17.84 -15.56
C ASP A 155 -2.96 17.43 -16.97
N SER A 156 -4.03 18.04 -17.51
CA SER A 156 -4.55 17.76 -18.86
C SER A 156 -4.26 18.88 -19.88
N LEU A 157 -3.55 19.94 -19.47
CA LEU A 157 -3.31 21.16 -20.26
C LEU A 157 -2.65 20.88 -21.62
N ASN A 158 -1.85 19.81 -21.71
CA ASN A 158 -1.07 19.44 -22.88
C ASN A 158 -1.52 18.13 -23.54
N GLU A 159 -2.65 17.56 -23.12
CA GLU A 159 -3.15 16.34 -23.76
C GLU A 159 -3.64 16.64 -25.18
N PRO A 160 -3.32 15.77 -26.16
CA PRO A 160 -3.77 15.95 -27.53
C PRO A 160 -5.31 15.89 -27.62
N PRO A 161 -5.93 16.66 -28.53
CA PRO A 161 -7.33 16.50 -28.88
C PRO A 161 -7.55 15.08 -29.40
N THR A 162 -8.43 14.35 -28.74
CA THR A 162 -8.88 13.03 -29.17
C THR A 162 -10.18 13.20 -29.95
N GLU A 163 -10.67 12.19 -30.70
CA GLU A 163 -12.08 12.21 -31.16
C GLU A 163 -13.04 12.44 -29.97
N ALA A 164 -12.59 12.04 -28.78
CA ALA A 164 -13.15 12.36 -27.48
C ALA A 164 -12.85 13.80 -26.94
N SER A 165 -12.42 14.72 -27.77
CA SER A 165 -12.29 16.14 -27.44
C SER A 165 -13.24 16.99 -28.29
N MET A 166 -13.54 16.62 -29.57
CA MET A 166 -14.57 17.27 -30.45
C MET A 166 -15.92 17.44 -29.80
N THR A 167 -16.24 16.50 -28.94
CA THR A 167 -17.51 16.48 -28.29
C THR A 167 -17.42 17.35 -27.05
N ARG A 168 -16.34 17.43 -26.25
CA ARG A 168 -16.22 18.09 -24.91
C ARG A 168 -16.69 19.56 -24.70
N GLY A 169 -17.24 20.27 -25.69
CA GLY A 169 -18.31 21.26 -25.44
C GLY A 169 -19.66 20.63 -25.01
N VAL A 170 -19.75 19.30 -25.12
CA VAL A 170 -20.77 18.28 -24.85
C VAL A 170 -20.05 16.91 -24.95
N LEU A 171 -19.50 16.37 -23.85
CA LEU A 171 -19.03 14.97 -23.66
C LEU A 171 -19.02 13.97 -24.87
N PRO A 172 -17.90 13.32 -25.21
CA PRO A 172 -17.84 12.32 -26.29
C PRO A 172 -18.38 10.96 -25.99
N ALA A 173 -19.20 10.52 -26.92
CA ALA A 173 -19.51 9.14 -27.21
C ALA A 173 -18.25 8.31 -27.46
N ALA A 174 -18.19 7.19 -26.76
CA ALA A 174 -17.36 6.04 -27.07
C ALA A 174 -17.46 5.68 -28.56
N THR A 175 -16.36 5.21 -29.13
CA THR A 175 -16.35 4.52 -30.42
C THR A 175 -17.42 3.43 -30.39
N MET A 176 -18.29 3.47 -31.40
CA MET A 176 -19.49 2.66 -31.57
C MET A 176 -19.36 1.24 -30.98
N PRO A 177 -20.16 0.87 -29.95
CA PRO A 177 -20.22 -0.51 -29.53
C PRO A 177 -20.83 -1.33 -30.67
N ARG A 178 -20.09 -2.32 -31.17
CA ARG A 178 -20.70 -3.47 -31.82
C ARG A 178 -21.79 -4.00 -30.88
N ARG A 179 -23.07 -3.90 -31.30
CA ARG A 179 -24.29 -4.40 -30.64
C ARG A 179 -24.02 -5.17 -29.32
N GLY A 180 -23.74 -4.43 -28.25
CA GLY A 180 -23.64 -4.96 -26.90
C GLY A 180 -25.01 -4.97 -26.25
N ALA A 181 -25.32 -5.99 -25.43
CA ALA A 181 -26.53 -5.98 -24.63
C ALA A 181 -26.51 -4.78 -23.67
N LEU A 182 -27.61 -4.04 -23.60
CA LEU A 182 -27.81 -2.89 -22.72
C LEU A 182 -27.55 -3.24 -21.25
N LEU A 183 -26.74 -2.42 -20.57
CA LEU A 183 -26.43 -2.63 -19.15
C LEU A 183 -27.57 -2.11 -18.27
N GLY A 184 -28.25 -3.00 -17.53
CA GLY A 184 -29.20 -2.59 -16.50
C GLY A 184 -28.49 -2.11 -15.23
N VAL A 185 -28.90 -0.97 -14.68
CA VAL A 185 -28.36 -0.41 -13.44
C VAL A 185 -29.49 -0.21 -12.45
N ALA A 186 -29.31 -0.63 -11.20
CA ALA A 186 -30.30 -0.46 -10.14
C ALA A 186 -29.66 0.07 -8.86
N VAL A 187 -30.40 0.87 -8.10
CA VAL A 187 -30.03 1.28 -6.74
C VAL A 187 -30.99 0.60 -5.77
N GLN A 188 -30.45 -0.14 -4.80
CA GLN A 188 -31.22 -0.96 -3.86
C GLN A 188 -30.88 -0.56 -2.43
N ILE A 189 -31.90 -0.40 -1.59
CA ILE A 189 -31.72 -0.16 -0.16
C ILE A 189 -31.67 -1.51 0.56
N GLY A 190 -30.57 -1.79 1.26
CA GLY A 190 -30.41 -3.03 2.01
C GLY A 190 -28.99 -3.31 2.48
N ASP A 191 -28.76 -4.53 2.96
CA ASP A 191 -27.42 -5.05 3.23
C ASP A 191 -26.92 -5.85 2.01
N ILE A 192 -25.65 -5.69 1.67
CA ILE A 192 -25.02 -6.37 0.52
C ILE A 192 -25.11 -7.90 0.64
N VAL A 193 -25.13 -8.44 1.86
CA VAL A 193 -25.32 -9.88 2.12
C VAL A 193 -26.68 -10.37 1.60
N SER A 194 -27.66 -9.47 1.46
CA SER A 194 -29.00 -9.79 0.97
C SER A 194 -29.14 -9.73 -0.57
N ALA A 195 -28.06 -9.47 -1.31
CA ALA A 195 -28.06 -9.34 -2.77
C ALA A 195 -28.19 -10.69 -3.52
N LYS A 196 -29.21 -11.49 -3.19
CA LYS A 196 -29.38 -12.89 -3.63
C LYS A 196 -29.53 -13.10 -5.14
N LYS A 197 -29.77 -12.03 -5.92
CA LYS A 197 -29.97 -12.08 -7.38
C LYS A 197 -28.68 -11.84 -8.19
N ALA A 198 -27.55 -11.54 -7.54
CA ALA A 198 -26.28 -11.33 -8.20
C ALA A 198 -25.57 -12.66 -8.48
N ASP A 199 -24.85 -12.74 -9.61
CA ASP A 199 -23.95 -13.85 -9.93
C ASP A 199 -22.57 -13.65 -9.28
N ALA A 200 -22.18 -12.40 -8.99
CA ALA A 200 -21.00 -12.07 -8.19
C ALA A 200 -21.18 -10.75 -7.42
N ILE A 201 -20.45 -10.61 -6.31
CA ILE A 201 -20.50 -9.42 -5.45
C ILE A 201 -19.16 -8.69 -5.53
N ALA A 202 -19.15 -7.42 -5.94
CA ALA A 202 -17.95 -6.60 -6.04
C ALA A 202 -17.79 -5.73 -4.79
N LEU A 203 -16.70 -5.94 -4.06
CA LEU A 203 -16.36 -5.19 -2.85
C LEU A 203 -14.94 -4.68 -2.97
N ALA A 204 -14.59 -3.65 -2.21
CA ALA A 204 -13.27 -3.06 -2.27
C ALA A 204 -12.55 -3.02 -0.93
N MET A 205 -11.21 -3.05 -0.98
CA MET A 205 -10.33 -2.94 0.18
C MET A 205 -9.12 -2.06 -0.12
N PHE A 206 -8.60 -1.40 0.91
CA PHE A 206 -7.32 -0.68 0.82
C PHE A 206 -6.15 -1.63 1.05
N HIS A 207 -5.02 -1.32 0.42
CA HIS A 207 -3.75 -1.97 0.66
C HIS A 207 -3.32 -1.77 2.13
N GLY A 208 -2.91 -2.86 2.79
CA GLY A 208 -2.41 -2.79 4.17
C GLY A 208 -3.46 -2.46 5.25
N VAL A 209 -4.74 -2.42 4.90
CA VAL A 209 -5.85 -2.19 5.84
C VAL A 209 -6.64 -3.49 6.00
N ARG A 210 -7.08 -3.81 7.22
CA ARG A 210 -7.95 -4.95 7.46
C ARG A 210 -9.28 -4.76 6.73
N PRO A 211 -9.84 -5.80 6.10
CA PRO A 211 -11.18 -5.72 5.53
C PRO A 211 -12.22 -5.29 6.57
N LEU A 212 -13.01 -4.27 6.24
CA LEU A 212 -14.02 -3.66 7.11
C LEU A 212 -15.35 -3.48 6.37
N GLY A 213 -16.39 -3.06 7.09
CA GLY A 213 -17.67 -2.67 6.51
C GLY A 213 -18.34 -3.80 5.74
N ALA A 214 -18.66 -3.54 4.46
CA ALA A 214 -19.29 -4.52 3.58
C ALA A 214 -18.44 -5.79 3.40
N VAL A 215 -17.10 -5.66 3.36
CA VAL A 215 -16.22 -6.83 3.25
C VAL A 215 -16.32 -7.70 4.50
N ALA A 216 -16.32 -7.09 5.69
CA ALA A 216 -16.47 -7.84 6.95
C ALA A 216 -17.86 -8.50 7.08
N ALA A 217 -18.91 -7.88 6.53
CA ALA A 217 -20.25 -8.48 6.50
C ALA A 217 -20.29 -9.74 5.60
N ILE A 218 -19.66 -9.66 4.43
CA ILE A 218 -19.54 -10.79 3.50
C ILE A 218 -18.59 -11.87 4.03
N ASP A 219 -17.49 -11.48 4.67
CA ASP A 219 -16.54 -12.40 5.30
C ASP A 219 -17.20 -13.29 6.35
N ARG A 220 -18.11 -12.74 7.17
CA ARG A 220 -18.91 -13.55 8.12
C ARG A 220 -19.79 -14.58 7.43
N ALA A 221 -20.37 -14.24 6.28
CA ALA A 221 -21.13 -15.19 5.47
C ALA A 221 -20.24 -16.21 4.72
N LEU A 222 -18.94 -15.92 4.61
CA LEU A 222 -17.90 -16.82 4.11
C LEU A 222 -17.09 -17.49 5.24
N ASN A 223 -17.64 -17.53 6.46
CA ASN A 223 -17.00 -18.14 7.64
C ASN A 223 -15.56 -17.66 7.92
N GLY A 224 -15.26 -16.38 7.62
CA GLY A 224 -13.95 -15.79 7.90
C GLY A 224 -12.88 -16.00 6.82
N THR A 225 -13.25 -16.55 5.64
CA THR A 225 -12.31 -16.83 4.54
C THR A 225 -11.49 -15.61 4.10
N ILE A 226 -12.12 -14.43 3.98
CA ILE A 226 -11.44 -13.21 3.55
C ILE A 226 -10.46 -12.75 4.64
N ARG A 227 -10.87 -12.83 5.92
CA ARG A 227 -9.99 -12.53 7.05
C ARG A 227 -8.80 -13.47 7.10
N GLU A 228 -8.98 -14.78 6.88
CA GLU A 228 -7.87 -15.75 6.83
C GLU A 228 -6.88 -15.39 5.70
N LEU A 229 -7.38 -15.17 4.47
CA LEU A 229 -6.54 -14.81 3.33
C LEU A 229 -5.78 -13.49 3.57
N TRP A 230 -6.40 -12.52 4.26
CA TRP A 230 -5.74 -11.29 4.64
C TRP A 230 -4.65 -11.51 5.70
N GLN A 231 -4.92 -12.33 6.74
CA GLN A 231 -3.93 -12.69 7.76
C GLN A 231 -2.75 -13.46 7.16
N ARG A 232 -3.01 -14.23 6.10
CA ARG A 232 -2.00 -14.89 5.27
C ARG A 232 -1.29 -13.98 4.28
N ARG A 233 -1.60 -12.68 4.24
CA ARG A 233 -1.02 -11.72 3.28
C ARG A 233 -1.23 -12.13 1.81
N MET A 234 -2.30 -12.85 1.52
CA MET A 234 -2.68 -13.28 0.17
C MET A 234 -3.57 -12.26 -0.56
N LEU A 235 -4.04 -11.23 0.15
CA LEU A 235 -4.83 -10.14 -0.43
C LEU A 235 -3.97 -8.89 -0.56
N SER A 236 -3.69 -8.47 -1.79
CA SER A 236 -2.80 -7.33 -2.04
C SER A 236 -3.49 -6.00 -1.71
N GLY A 237 -4.72 -5.78 -2.18
CA GLY A 237 -5.38 -4.47 -2.12
C GLY A 237 -4.71 -3.40 -2.99
N GLN A 238 -3.78 -3.76 -3.89
CA GLN A 238 -3.17 -2.83 -4.85
C GLN A 238 -4.23 -2.27 -5.83
N VAL A 239 -4.06 -1.03 -6.27
CA VAL A 239 -5.01 -0.37 -7.21
C VAL A 239 -5.22 -1.24 -8.44
N GLY A 240 -6.48 -1.47 -8.80
CA GLY A 240 -6.83 -2.21 -10.01
C GLY A 240 -6.71 -3.74 -9.91
N MET A 241 -6.05 -4.28 -8.88
CA MET A 241 -5.98 -5.73 -8.67
C MET A 241 -7.33 -6.26 -8.21
N VAL A 242 -7.79 -7.36 -8.81
CA VAL A 242 -9.07 -7.99 -8.46
C VAL A 242 -8.82 -9.44 -8.06
N THR A 243 -9.16 -9.79 -6.82
CA THR A 243 -9.04 -11.15 -6.29
C THR A 243 -10.43 -11.79 -6.19
N PRO A 244 -10.74 -12.81 -7.02
CA PRO A 244 -12.00 -13.55 -6.90
C PRO A 244 -11.93 -14.54 -5.72
N ILE A 245 -12.89 -14.45 -4.82
CA ILE A 245 -13.09 -15.38 -3.70
C ILE A 245 -14.33 -16.23 -4.00
N PRO A 246 -14.21 -17.55 -4.13
CA PRO A 246 -15.37 -18.42 -4.34
C PRO A 246 -16.40 -18.27 -3.21
N ALA A 247 -17.67 -18.15 -3.57
CA ALA A 247 -18.74 -17.98 -2.58
C ALA A 247 -19.21 -19.30 -1.95
N GLY A 248 -18.83 -20.45 -2.51
CA GLY A 248 -19.11 -21.78 -1.94
C GLY A 248 -20.60 -22.08 -1.67
N GLY A 249 -21.53 -21.36 -2.32
CA GLY A 249 -22.97 -21.50 -2.11
C GLY A 249 -23.53 -20.76 -0.88
N THR A 250 -22.71 -20.04 -0.10
CA THR A 250 -23.18 -19.35 1.12
C THR A 250 -23.84 -17.99 0.86
N LEU A 251 -23.65 -17.43 -0.34
CA LEU A 251 -24.14 -16.10 -0.74
C LEU A 251 -25.27 -16.15 -1.77
N GLY A 252 -26.18 -17.11 -1.61
CA GLY A 252 -27.31 -17.30 -2.54
C GLY A 252 -26.83 -17.68 -3.95
N ARG A 253 -27.19 -16.89 -4.96
CA ARG A 253 -26.79 -17.14 -6.36
C ARG A 253 -25.35 -16.70 -6.67
N ALA A 254 -24.73 -15.89 -5.81
CA ALA A 254 -23.39 -15.40 -6.07
C ALA A 254 -22.40 -16.57 -6.10
N LYS A 255 -21.62 -16.66 -7.18
CA LYS A 255 -20.57 -17.66 -7.40
C LYS A 255 -19.24 -17.21 -6.83
N ALA A 256 -19.00 -15.90 -6.81
CA ALA A 256 -17.77 -15.31 -6.29
C ALA A 256 -17.99 -13.92 -5.70
N VAL A 257 -17.10 -13.54 -4.78
CA VAL A 257 -16.88 -12.17 -4.32
C VAL A 257 -15.63 -11.65 -5.02
N LEU A 258 -15.75 -10.55 -5.75
CA LEU A 258 -14.64 -9.89 -6.44
C LEU A 258 -14.09 -8.81 -5.52
N LEU A 259 -12.96 -9.09 -4.86
CA LEU A 259 -12.28 -8.14 -4.00
C LEU A 259 -11.37 -7.24 -4.83
N ALA A 260 -11.81 -6.00 -5.01
CA ALA A 260 -11.12 -4.93 -5.69
C ALA A 260 -10.12 -4.21 -4.77
N GLY A 261 -8.88 -4.05 -5.20
CA GLY A 261 -7.87 -3.26 -4.50
C GLY A 261 -7.95 -1.79 -4.87
N LEU A 262 -8.03 -0.92 -3.86
CA LEU A 262 -8.06 0.55 -4.02
C LEU A 262 -6.70 1.21 -3.81
N GLY A 263 -5.65 0.44 -3.52
CA GLY A 263 -4.34 0.97 -3.17
C GLY A 263 -4.30 1.63 -1.80
N ARG A 264 -3.41 2.62 -1.66
CA ARG A 264 -3.24 3.36 -0.40
C ARG A 264 -4.40 4.34 -0.23
N PHE A 265 -4.93 4.43 0.98
CA PHE A 265 -6.09 5.27 1.26
C PHE A 265 -5.83 6.77 1.12
N ASP A 266 -4.56 7.21 1.15
CA ASP A 266 -4.18 8.62 0.95
C ASP A 266 -3.99 9.02 -0.51
N ALA A 267 -4.11 8.05 -1.42
CA ALA A 267 -4.06 8.21 -2.87
C ALA A 267 -5.41 7.83 -3.53
N LEU A 268 -6.47 7.65 -2.74
CA LEU A 268 -7.79 7.33 -3.27
C LEU A 268 -8.38 8.54 -4.01
N ASP A 269 -8.82 8.31 -5.24
CA ASP A 269 -9.62 9.24 -6.02
C ASP A 269 -10.63 8.47 -6.91
N THR A 270 -11.44 9.21 -7.68
CA THR A 270 -12.43 8.64 -8.59
C THR A 270 -11.79 7.89 -9.76
N ARG A 271 -10.60 8.29 -10.24
CA ARG A 271 -9.88 7.59 -11.32
C ARG A 271 -9.42 6.21 -10.89
N ALA A 272 -8.91 6.07 -9.67
CA ALA A 272 -8.53 4.79 -9.10
C ALA A 272 -9.74 3.84 -9.00
N ILE A 273 -10.91 4.36 -8.62
CA ILE A 273 -12.16 3.59 -8.57
C ILE A 273 -12.63 3.19 -9.96
N GLU A 274 -12.61 4.11 -10.92
CA GLU A 274 -12.99 3.85 -12.32
C GLU A 274 -12.11 2.76 -12.93
N HIS A 275 -10.79 2.88 -12.83
CA HIS A 275 -9.83 1.88 -13.31
C HIS A 275 -10.06 0.51 -12.64
N THR A 276 -10.33 0.51 -11.33
CA THR A 276 -10.56 -0.73 -10.60
C THR A 276 -11.91 -1.38 -10.98
N ALA A 277 -12.96 -0.58 -11.18
CA ALA A 277 -14.25 -1.07 -11.63
C ALA A 277 -14.21 -1.61 -13.07
N GLU A 278 -13.39 -0.99 -13.93
CA GLU A 278 -13.10 -1.51 -15.25
C GLU A 278 -12.49 -2.92 -15.18
N ASN A 279 -11.49 -3.13 -14.33
CA ASN A 279 -10.88 -4.45 -14.16
C ASN A 279 -11.86 -5.48 -13.57
N VAL A 280 -12.71 -5.06 -12.61
CA VAL A 280 -13.81 -5.91 -12.10
C VAL A 280 -14.78 -6.29 -13.21
N GLY A 281 -15.17 -5.32 -14.05
CA GLY A 281 -16.05 -5.55 -15.20
C GLY A 281 -15.44 -6.52 -16.21
N ARG A 282 -14.16 -6.35 -16.55
CA ARG A 282 -13.42 -7.25 -17.46
C ARG A 282 -13.36 -8.68 -16.91
N LEU A 283 -13.05 -8.85 -15.61
CA LEU A 283 -13.04 -10.15 -14.96
C LEU A 283 -14.44 -10.79 -14.92
N ALA A 284 -15.47 -10.01 -14.61
CA ALA A 284 -16.85 -10.48 -14.57
C ALA A 284 -17.31 -11.01 -15.94
N ARG A 285 -17.01 -10.26 -17.01
CA ARG A 285 -17.33 -10.66 -18.39
C ARG A 285 -16.60 -11.94 -18.82
N ARG A 286 -15.31 -12.05 -18.52
CA ARG A 286 -14.51 -13.25 -18.81
C ARG A 286 -15.01 -14.48 -18.04
N SER A 287 -15.44 -14.28 -16.79
CA SER A 287 -15.93 -15.35 -15.91
C SER A 287 -17.41 -15.67 -16.11
N GLY A 288 -18.12 -14.92 -16.95
CA GLY A 288 -19.55 -15.11 -17.20
C GLY A 288 -20.48 -14.68 -16.05
N TYR A 289 -20.05 -13.78 -15.18
CA TYR A 289 -20.90 -13.14 -14.18
C TYR A 289 -21.73 -12.05 -14.86
N ALA A 290 -22.99 -12.35 -15.17
CA ALA A 290 -23.87 -11.44 -15.91
C ALA A 290 -24.52 -10.39 -14.99
N ARG A 291 -24.62 -10.67 -13.68
CA ARG A 291 -25.27 -9.80 -12.69
C ARG A 291 -24.30 -9.52 -11.54
N LEU A 292 -23.95 -8.26 -11.33
CA LEU A 292 -23.12 -7.82 -10.20
C LEU A 292 -23.97 -7.11 -9.14
N ALA A 293 -23.58 -7.28 -7.88
CA ALA A 293 -23.97 -6.39 -6.80
C ALA A 293 -22.71 -5.70 -6.25
N ALA A 294 -22.78 -4.39 -6.02
CA ALA A 294 -21.67 -3.60 -5.53
C ALA A 294 -22.15 -2.64 -4.42
N VAL A 295 -21.21 -2.12 -3.64
CA VAL A 295 -21.43 -1.01 -2.71
C VAL A 295 -20.58 0.19 -3.17
N ALA A 296 -20.86 1.38 -2.64
CA ALA A 296 -19.94 2.50 -2.82
C ALA A 296 -18.57 2.16 -2.20
N TRP A 297 -17.51 2.30 -2.99
CA TRP A 297 -16.12 2.12 -2.57
C TRP A 297 -15.56 3.41 -2.02
N GLY A 298 -14.71 3.34 -1.00
CA GLY A 298 -14.04 4.52 -0.46
C GLY A 298 -14.89 5.42 0.44
N GLY A 299 -16.15 5.06 0.75
CA GLY A 299 -17.02 5.86 1.61
C GLY A 299 -16.44 6.10 3.02
N GLY A 300 -15.71 5.12 3.56
CA GLY A 300 -14.97 5.26 4.82
C GLY A 300 -13.64 6.00 4.70
N ALA A 301 -13.36 6.63 3.56
CA ALA A 301 -12.17 7.45 3.33
C ALA A 301 -12.52 8.88 2.88
N GLY A 302 -13.79 9.29 3.04
CA GLY A 302 -14.27 10.63 2.73
C GLY A 302 -14.82 10.83 1.31
N LEU A 303 -14.82 9.80 0.46
CA LEU A 303 -15.44 9.89 -0.86
C LEU A 303 -16.96 9.76 -0.76
N GLN A 304 -17.70 10.63 -1.45
CA GLN A 304 -19.16 10.56 -1.45
C GLN A 304 -19.65 9.29 -2.19
N PRO A 305 -20.68 8.60 -1.66
CA PRO A 305 -21.20 7.39 -2.31
C PRO A 305 -21.65 7.60 -3.76
N ALA A 306 -22.21 8.78 -4.08
CA ALA A 306 -22.62 9.12 -5.44
C ALA A 306 -21.43 9.15 -6.40
N ASP A 307 -20.37 9.90 -6.07
CA ASP A 307 -19.15 9.98 -6.88
C ASP A 307 -18.49 8.61 -7.08
N SER A 308 -18.48 7.80 -6.03
CA SER A 308 -17.97 6.43 -6.09
C SER A 308 -18.77 5.54 -7.05
N CYS A 309 -20.10 5.57 -6.97
CA CYS A 309 -20.95 4.78 -7.85
C CYS A 309 -20.88 5.26 -9.31
N VAL A 310 -20.74 6.58 -9.55
CA VAL A 310 -20.52 7.16 -10.88
C VAL A 310 -19.20 6.69 -11.47
N ALA A 311 -18.10 6.79 -10.71
CA ALA A 311 -16.79 6.31 -11.15
C ALA A 311 -16.82 4.78 -11.44
N GLN A 312 -17.49 4.00 -10.58
CA GLN A 312 -17.67 2.58 -10.83
C GLN A 312 -18.45 2.31 -12.12
N LEU A 313 -19.55 3.04 -12.36
CA LEU A 313 -20.34 2.91 -13.58
C LEU A 313 -19.51 3.22 -14.82
N ALA A 314 -18.71 4.29 -14.80
CA ALA A 314 -17.81 4.64 -15.90
C ALA A 314 -16.84 3.47 -16.22
N GLY A 315 -16.22 2.88 -15.20
CA GLY A 315 -15.35 1.72 -15.37
C GLY A 315 -16.07 0.49 -15.92
N TYR A 316 -17.28 0.18 -15.42
CA TYR A 316 -18.06 -0.94 -15.94
C TYR A 316 -18.50 -0.74 -17.40
N LEU A 317 -18.81 0.49 -17.80
CA LEU A 317 -19.13 0.84 -19.18
C LEU A 317 -17.89 0.73 -20.09
N ALA A 318 -16.72 1.18 -19.62
CA ALA A 318 -15.44 1.01 -20.33
C ALA A 318 -15.12 -0.49 -20.55
N ALA A 319 -15.30 -1.31 -19.52
CA ALA A 319 -15.16 -2.76 -19.63
C ALA A 319 -16.19 -3.39 -20.59
N ALA A 320 -17.38 -2.78 -20.71
CA ALA A 320 -18.41 -3.26 -21.62
C ALA A 320 -18.09 -2.97 -23.09
N ALA A 321 -17.46 -1.82 -23.36
CA ALA A 321 -17.07 -1.35 -24.69
C ALA A 321 -15.94 -2.19 -25.31
N ASP A 322 -15.07 -2.79 -24.48
CA ASP A 322 -13.97 -3.67 -24.91
C ASP A 322 -14.41 -4.89 -25.74
N GLY A 323 -15.70 -5.27 -25.68
CA GLY A 323 -16.27 -6.33 -26.52
C GLY A 323 -15.84 -7.77 -26.16
N SER A 324 -14.85 -7.95 -25.28
CA SER A 324 -14.36 -9.27 -24.87
C SER A 324 -15.25 -9.95 -23.81
N GLY A 325 -15.38 -11.28 -23.85
CA GLY A 325 -16.13 -12.07 -22.87
C GLY A 325 -17.66 -12.03 -22.99
N LYS A 326 -18.37 -12.63 -22.03
CA LYS A 326 -19.84 -12.63 -21.97
C LYS A 326 -20.35 -11.25 -21.51
N PRO A 327 -21.55 -10.81 -21.95
CA PRO A 327 -22.05 -9.49 -21.59
C PRO A 327 -22.37 -9.40 -20.09
N LEU A 328 -21.88 -8.34 -19.45
CA LEU A 328 -22.37 -7.89 -18.16
C LEU A 328 -23.74 -7.24 -18.38
N ARG A 329 -24.80 -7.80 -17.79
CA ARG A 329 -26.19 -7.42 -18.07
C ARG A 329 -26.80 -6.54 -17.00
N HIS A 330 -26.35 -6.66 -15.75
CA HIS A 330 -26.98 -5.96 -14.64
C HIS A 330 -26.00 -5.61 -13.51
N ILE A 331 -26.13 -4.42 -12.94
CA ILE A 331 -25.38 -3.96 -11.76
C ILE A 331 -26.35 -3.39 -10.74
N ALA A 332 -26.35 -3.94 -9.53
CA ALA A 332 -27.09 -3.41 -8.39
C ALA A 332 -26.14 -2.71 -7.40
N PHE A 333 -26.27 -1.40 -7.25
CA PHE A 333 -25.63 -0.66 -6.17
C PHE A 333 -26.48 -0.76 -4.90
N VAL A 334 -25.95 -1.44 -3.88
CA VAL A 334 -26.63 -1.65 -2.59
C VAL A 334 -26.15 -0.59 -1.59
N VAL A 335 -27.09 0.19 -1.06
CA VAL A 335 -26.86 1.27 -0.10
C VAL A 335 -27.74 1.08 1.14
N ARG A 336 -27.36 1.66 2.29
CA ARG A 336 -28.02 1.36 3.57
C ARG A 336 -29.22 2.24 3.90
N ASP A 337 -29.31 3.43 3.31
CA ASP A 337 -30.32 4.42 3.66
C ASP A 337 -30.93 5.10 2.42
N ARG A 338 -32.09 5.72 2.63
CA ARG A 338 -32.89 6.35 1.57
C ARG A 338 -32.23 7.60 0.98
N ALA A 339 -31.55 8.40 1.81
CA ALA A 339 -30.93 9.65 1.36
C ALA A 339 -29.75 9.36 0.41
N THR A 340 -28.89 8.41 0.80
CA THR A 340 -27.81 7.92 -0.05
C THR A 340 -28.36 7.28 -1.33
N ALA A 341 -29.45 6.51 -1.25
CA ALA A 341 -30.07 5.90 -2.43
C ALA A 341 -30.58 6.95 -3.43
N ALA A 342 -31.27 7.99 -2.95
CA ALA A 342 -31.74 9.07 -3.80
C ALA A 342 -30.59 9.83 -4.47
N SER A 343 -29.55 10.16 -3.69
CA SER A 343 -28.36 10.86 -4.20
C SER A 343 -27.61 10.05 -5.26
N VAL A 344 -27.36 8.76 -4.99
CA VAL A 344 -26.71 7.84 -5.94
C VAL A 344 -27.57 7.67 -7.20
N HIS A 345 -28.89 7.48 -7.06
CA HIS A 345 -29.79 7.31 -8.20
C HIS A 345 -29.80 8.54 -9.11
N ALA A 346 -29.91 9.74 -8.53
CA ALA A 346 -29.87 10.99 -9.28
C ALA A 346 -28.53 11.19 -10.02
N ALA A 347 -27.40 10.91 -9.37
CA ALA A 347 -26.09 11.03 -9.98
C ALA A 347 -25.91 10.05 -11.16
N LEU A 348 -26.30 8.78 -10.97
CA LEU A 348 -26.24 7.78 -12.04
C LEU A 348 -27.16 8.14 -13.22
N ALA A 349 -28.34 8.69 -12.95
CA ALA A 349 -29.27 9.13 -13.99
C ALA A 349 -28.64 10.22 -14.88
N LEU A 350 -27.99 11.22 -14.26
CA LEU A 350 -27.29 12.29 -14.97
C LEU A 350 -26.11 11.76 -15.79
N THR A 351 -25.30 10.86 -15.21
CA THR A 351 -24.17 10.25 -15.91
C THR A 351 -24.61 9.43 -17.12
N ILE A 352 -25.65 8.61 -16.99
CA ILE A 352 -26.16 7.79 -18.11
C ILE A 352 -26.74 8.68 -19.20
N ALA A 353 -27.54 9.69 -18.83
CA ALA A 353 -28.09 10.64 -19.79
C ALA A 353 -26.99 11.41 -20.54
N GLY A 354 -25.91 11.80 -19.84
CA GLY A 354 -24.75 12.46 -20.44
C GLY A 354 -23.92 11.55 -21.35
N ALA A 355 -23.76 10.27 -21.00
CA ALA A 355 -23.05 9.29 -21.84
C ALA A 355 -23.81 8.94 -23.12
N ASP A 356 -25.16 8.98 -23.07
CA ASP A 356 -26.02 8.74 -24.23
C ASP A 356 -26.26 10.02 -25.07
N ALA A 357 -25.85 11.19 -24.58
CA ALA A 357 -26.01 12.45 -25.27
C ALA A 357 -25.21 12.46 -26.59
N GLY A 358 -25.92 12.56 -27.72
CA GLY A 358 -25.31 12.51 -29.06
C GLY A 358 -25.21 11.09 -29.67
N SER A 359 -25.66 10.04 -28.98
CA SER A 359 -25.73 8.66 -29.49
C SER A 359 -27.17 8.20 -29.71
N LYS A 360 -27.44 7.44 -30.78
CA LYS A 360 -28.74 6.76 -30.98
C LYS A 360 -28.86 5.45 -30.17
N ALA A 361 -27.77 4.97 -29.59
CA ALA A 361 -27.71 3.73 -28.83
C ALA A 361 -27.50 4.03 -27.34
N ARG A 362 -28.34 3.42 -26.49
CA ARG A 362 -28.21 3.52 -25.02
C ARG A 362 -27.07 2.65 -24.53
N SER A 363 -26.23 3.23 -23.68
CA SER A 363 -25.13 2.54 -22.99
C SER A 363 -25.63 1.74 -21.78
N ALA A 364 -26.61 2.28 -21.06
CA ALA A 364 -27.22 1.66 -19.88
C ALA A 364 -28.69 2.07 -19.70
N VAL A 365 -29.42 1.34 -18.86
CA VAL A 365 -30.77 1.70 -18.40
C VAL A 365 -30.81 1.65 -16.88
N LEU A 366 -31.14 2.79 -16.27
CA LEU A 366 -31.36 2.90 -14.84
C LEU A 366 -32.79 2.49 -14.49
N GLU A 367 -32.93 1.50 -13.60
CA GLU A 367 -34.21 1.11 -13.05
C GLU A 367 -34.79 2.23 -12.17
N PRO A 368 -36.13 2.42 -12.14
CA PRO A 368 -36.75 3.35 -11.19
C PRO A 368 -36.39 3.00 -9.76
N LEU A 369 -36.11 4.01 -8.94
CA LEU A 369 -35.82 3.81 -7.54
C LEU A 369 -37.06 3.24 -6.84
N ARG A 370 -37.04 1.94 -6.53
CA ARG A 370 -38.12 1.29 -5.80
C ARG A 370 -37.92 1.51 -4.30
N VAL A 371 -38.60 2.52 -3.75
CA VAL A 371 -38.73 2.71 -2.30
C VAL A 371 -39.81 1.75 -1.78
N ALA A 372 -39.55 0.44 -1.82
CA ALA A 372 -40.47 -0.50 -1.17
C ALA A 372 -40.48 -0.23 0.35
N ALA A 373 -41.68 -0.23 0.97
CA ALA A 373 -41.80 -0.26 2.41
C ALA A 373 -41.05 -1.49 2.92
N LEU A 374 -40.00 -1.28 3.72
CA LEU A 374 -39.25 -2.36 4.35
C LEU A 374 -40.20 -3.11 5.28
N GLN A 375 -40.78 -4.22 4.82
CA GLN A 375 -41.29 -5.23 5.75
C GLN A 375 -40.07 -5.87 6.41
N SER A 376 -39.74 -5.34 7.58
CA SER A 376 -38.79 -5.90 8.53
C SER A 376 -39.26 -7.30 8.95
N THR A 377 -38.93 -8.32 8.18
CA THR A 377 -39.10 -9.74 8.58
C THR A 377 -37.81 -10.35 9.11
N ALA A 378 -36.71 -9.60 9.16
CA ALA A 378 -35.53 -10.02 9.88
C ALA A 378 -35.78 -9.82 11.38
N ARG A 379 -35.90 -10.92 12.14
CA ARG A 379 -35.65 -10.88 13.59
C ARG A 379 -34.34 -10.09 13.79
N PRO A 380 -34.30 -9.09 14.68
CA PRO A 380 -33.03 -8.48 15.04
C PRO A 380 -32.15 -9.60 15.57
N VAL A 381 -31.15 -10.01 14.77
CA VAL A 381 -30.04 -10.80 15.29
C VAL A 381 -29.50 -9.94 16.43
N PRO A 382 -29.41 -10.47 17.67
CA PRO A 382 -28.81 -9.70 18.75
C PRO A 382 -27.47 -9.19 18.23
N LEU A 383 -27.32 -7.87 18.18
CA LEU A 383 -26.00 -7.26 18.18
C LEU A 383 -25.36 -7.78 19.46
N LEU A 384 -24.64 -8.89 19.36
CA LEU A 384 -23.73 -9.33 20.40
C LEU A 384 -22.83 -8.12 20.67
N ALA A 385 -23.09 -7.46 21.80
CA ALA A 385 -22.16 -6.55 22.44
C ALA A 385 -20.81 -7.30 22.52
N ALA A 386 -19.68 -6.75 22.09
CA ALA A 386 -19.27 -5.37 22.16
C ALA A 386 -18.77 -4.82 20.81
N SER A 387 -19.34 -3.70 20.34
CA SER A 387 -18.67 -2.83 19.37
C SER A 387 -17.53 -2.08 20.08
N LYS A 388 -16.40 -2.78 20.31
CA LYS A 388 -15.14 -2.24 20.82
C LYS A 388 -14.15 -1.99 19.67
N PRO A 389 -13.09 -1.19 19.92
CA PRO A 389 -12.69 -0.09 19.06
C PRO A 389 -12.17 -0.54 17.70
N ARG A 390 -12.68 0.12 16.67
CA ARG A 390 -12.21 -0.02 15.29
C ARG A 390 -10.73 0.40 15.26
N LEU A 391 -9.87 -0.40 14.63
CA LEU A 391 -8.45 -0.13 14.45
C LEU A 391 -8.24 1.14 13.60
N ALA A 392 -7.47 2.11 14.09
CA ALA A 392 -7.01 3.26 13.31
C ALA A 392 -5.69 2.93 12.61
N TYR A 393 -5.46 3.45 11.40
CA TYR A 393 -4.26 3.18 10.62
C TYR A 393 -3.48 4.47 10.37
N LEU A 394 -2.22 4.51 10.79
CA LEU A 394 -1.29 5.57 10.42
C LEU A 394 -0.32 5.03 9.37
N LEU A 395 -0.51 5.45 8.13
CA LEU A 395 0.42 5.21 7.04
C LEU A 395 1.59 6.19 7.15
N VAL A 396 2.82 5.68 7.07
CA VAL A 396 4.05 6.47 7.08
C VAL A 396 4.96 5.96 5.96
N ASN A 397 5.15 6.77 4.92
CA ASN A 397 6.04 6.44 3.82
C ASN A 397 7.08 7.53 3.63
N ALA A 398 8.32 7.13 3.40
CA ALA A 398 9.34 8.06 2.95
C ALA A 398 9.13 8.39 1.47
N GLU A 399 9.13 9.69 1.17
CA GLU A 399 9.23 10.21 -0.19
C GLU A 399 10.69 10.56 -0.49
N ARG A 400 11.06 10.57 -1.78
CA ARG A 400 12.40 11.03 -2.19
C ARG A 400 12.59 12.49 -1.79
N ALA A 401 13.66 12.76 -1.07
CA ALA A 401 14.07 14.10 -0.67
C ALA A 401 15.51 14.39 -1.14
N ARG A 402 15.83 15.66 -1.35
CA ARG A 402 17.15 16.14 -1.77
C ARG A 402 17.72 17.05 -0.66
N GLY A 403 19.04 17.07 -0.51
CA GLY A 403 19.74 18.04 0.34
C GLY A 403 19.61 17.79 1.85
N GLY A 404 19.78 16.55 2.33
CA GLY A 404 19.85 16.22 3.76
C GLY A 404 18.53 16.28 4.53
N LEU A 405 17.43 16.68 3.88
CA LEU A 405 16.08 16.59 4.45
C LEU A 405 15.49 15.21 4.18
N ALA A 406 14.76 14.66 5.15
CA ALA A 406 13.81 13.58 4.94
C ALA A 406 12.42 14.18 4.70
N ARG A 407 11.65 13.58 3.77
CA ARG A 407 10.27 13.98 3.50
C ARG A 407 9.37 12.77 3.62
N TRP A 408 8.42 12.79 4.55
CA TRP A 408 7.52 11.66 4.78
C TRP A 408 6.07 12.05 4.47
N ARG A 409 5.39 11.16 3.74
CA ARG A 409 3.94 11.16 3.56
C ARG A 409 3.32 10.42 4.72
N THR A 410 2.47 11.11 5.46
CA THR A 410 1.74 10.53 6.59
C THR A 410 0.25 10.63 6.36
N ALA A 411 -0.48 9.55 6.59
CA ALA A 411 -1.92 9.55 6.46
C ALA A 411 -2.60 8.73 7.56
N LEU A 412 -3.57 9.32 8.23
CA LEU A 412 -4.38 8.68 9.25
C LEU A 412 -5.73 8.32 8.66
N LEU A 413 -6.05 7.03 8.62
CA LEU A 413 -7.41 6.52 8.45
C LEU A 413 -8.00 6.31 9.84
N THR A 414 -8.99 7.15 10.19
CA THR A 414 -9.70 7.00 11.47
C THR A 414 -10.61 5.77 11.45
N ALA A 415 -11.11 5.40 12.61
CA ALA A 415 -11.86 4.18 12.78
C ALA A 415 -13.34 4.49 13.06
N GLY A 416 -14.27 4.00 12.23
CA GLY A 416 -15.66 4.45 12.39
C GLY A 416 -16.60 4.05 11.27
N ARG A 417 -17.89 4.42 11.42
CA ARG A 417 -18.86 4.48 10.30
C ARG A 417 -18.54 5.69 9.42
N GLU A 418 -17.94 6.72 10.01
CA GLU A 418 -17.48 7.97 9.40
C GLU A 418 -15.95 8.04 9.45
N ALA A 419 -15.28 6.96 9.05
CA ALA A 419 -13.83 6.96 8.94
C ALA A 419 -13.41 8.06 7.95
N ALA A 420 -12.40 8.84 8.33
CA ALA A 420 -11.89 9.99 7.60
C ALA A 420 -10.40 9.80 7.36
N VAL A 421 -9.93 10.28 6.20
CA VAL A 421 -8.51 10.28 5.85
C VAL A 421 -7.94 11.68 6.08
N PHE A 422 -6.95 11.77 6.96
CA PHE A 422 -6.15 12.97 7.14
C PHE A 422 -4.76 12.69 6.60
N ALA A 423 -4.33 13.39 5.54
CA ALA A 423 -3.07 13.08 4.90
C ALA A 423 -2.21 14.33 4.66
N HIS A 424 -0.98 14.30 5.18
CA HIS A 424 -0.03 15.40 5.10
C HIS A 424 1.38 14.90 4.80
N THR A 425 2.10 15.69 4.02
CA THR A 425 3.54 15.52 3.82
C THR A 425 4.27 16.42 4.80
N HIS A 426 5.28 15.89 5.46
CA HIS A 426 6.12 16.62 6.41
C HIS A 426 7.59 16.45 6.03
N SER A 427 8.38 17.51 6.14
CA SER A 427 9.82 17.46 5.89
C SER A 427 10.58 17.87 7.15
N PHE A 428 11.65 17.16 7.46
CA PHE A 428 12.50 17.38 8.62
C PHE A 428 13.95 17.01 8.29
N ALA A 429 14.92 17.45 9.10
CA ALA A 429 16.32 17.10 8.89
C ALA A 429 16.53 15.60 9.14
N SER A 430 17.09 14.87 8.16
CA SER A 430 17.32 13.42 8.30
C SER A 430 18.24 13.10 9.49
N THR A 431 19.25 13.93 9.72
CA THR A 431 20.16 13.85 10.85
C THR A 431 19.46 14.00 12.20
N ALA A 432 18.37 14.77 12.29
CA ALA A 432 17.66 14.96 13.56
C ALA A 432 16.97 13.67 14.02
N LEU A 433 16.46 12.85 13.09
CA LEU A 433 15.87 11.56 13.45
C LEU A 433 16.95 10.57 13.89
N ALA A 434 18.07 10.53 13.17
CA ALA A 434 19.23 9.72 13.57
C ALA A 434 19.75 10.12 14.96
N GLN A 435 19.91 11.42 15.22
CA GLN A 435 20.32 11.94 16.53
C GLN A 435 19.34 11.60 17.65
N LEU A 436 18.03 11.71 17.39
CA LEU A 436 17.01 11.37 18.37
C LEU A 436 17.05 9.88 18.72
N THR A 437 17.29 9.04 17.72
CA THR A 437 17.38 7.58 17.82
C THR A 437 18.64 7.17 18.58
N ALA A 438 19.80 7.74 18.20
CA ALA A 438 21.09 7.51 18.84
C ALA A 438 21.12 7.94 20.32
N ARG A 439 20.23 8.85 20.73
CA ARG A 439 20.12 9.28 22.13
C ARG A 439 19.74 8.14 23.07
N VAL A 440 18.84 7.24 22.65
CA VAL A 440 18.48 6.04 23.43
C VAL A 440 19.65 5.09 23.55
N GLU A 441 20.44 4.98 22.47
CA GLU A 441 21.60 4.09 22.42
C GLU A 441 22.76 4.62 23.28
N THR A 442 22.94 5.94 23.35
CA THR A 442 24.05 6.58 24.07
C THR A 442 23.75 6.72 25.57
N ASP A 443 22.55 7.20 25.91
CA ASP A 443 22.15 7.45 27.31
C ASP A 443 21.57 6.20 27.99
N GLY A 444 21.37 5.12 27.22
CA GLY A 444 20.63 3.93 27.63
C GLY A 444 19.11 4.12 27.61
N LEU A 445 18.41 3.00 27.62
CA LEU A 445 16.95 2.99 27.75
C LEU A 445 16.57 3.30 29.20
N THR A 446 16.34 4.58 29.49
CA THR A 446 15.85 5.05 30.80
C THR A 446 14.46 5.66 30.69
N THR A 447 13.73 5.73 31.80
CA THR A 447 12.43 6.42 31.86
C THR A 447 12.52 7.86 31.35
N ARG A 448 13.62 8.56 31.64
CA ARG A 448 13.87 9.92 31.15
C ARG A 448 14.05 9.95 29.64
N THR A 449 14.84 9.02 29.10
CA THR A 449 15.11 8.95 27.66
C THR A 449 13.84 8.60 26.87
N VAL A 450 13.06 7.60 27.33
CA VAL A 450 11.76 7.24 26.73
C VAL A 450 10.79 8.43 26.74
N GLN A 451 10.72 9.18 27.84
CA GLN A 451 9.86 10.37 27.92
C GLN A 451 10.29 11.48 26.96
N PHE A 452 11.60 11.76 26.88
CA PHE A 452 12.15 12.78 25.99
C PHE A 452 11.94 12.40 24.52
N VAL A 453 12.40 11.21 24.12
CA VAL A 453 12.25 10.70 22.75
C VAL A 453 10.79 10.60 22.38
N GLY A 454 9.96 10.06 23.26
CA GLY A 454 8.53 9.95 23.04
C GLY A 454 7.82 11.27 22.79
N ALA A 455 8.23 12.35 23.47
CA ALA A 455 7.65 13.68 23.29
C ALA A 455 8.20 14.41 22.05
N ALA A 456 9.46 14.14 21.67
CA ALA A 456 10.13 14.77 20.54
C ALA A 456 9.81 14.10 19.19
N LEU A 457 9.77 12.77 19.17
CA LEU A 457 9.58 11.95 17.96
C LEU A 457 8.35 12.36 17.13
N PRO A 458 7.12 12.38 17.67
CA PRO A 458 5.95 12.77 16.88
C PRO A 458 6.04 14.22 16.40
N LYS A 459 6.68 15.12 17.17
CA LYS A 459 6.87 16.52 16.78
C LYS A 459 7.81 16.67 15.58
N LEU A 460 8.82 15.81 15.51
CA LEU A 460 9.82 15.77 14.45
C LEU A 460 9.28 15.15 13.16
N VAL A 461 8.60 14.00 13.24
CA VAL A 461 8.30 13.20 12.04
C VAL A 461 6.86 13.34 11.54
N LEU A 462 5.93 13.82 12.36
CA LEU A 462 4.51 13.94 11.98
C LEU A 462 4.09 15.41 11.83
N HIS A 463 3.31 15.71 10.79
CA HIS A 463 2.71 17.03 10.61
C HIS A 463 1.77 17.40 11.78
N PRO A 464 1.69 18.68 12.23
CA PRO A 464 0.83 19.09 13.35
C PRO A 464 -0.64 18.65 13.25
N LYS A 465 -1.23 18.72 12.04
CA LYS A 465 -2.61 18.26 11.79
C LYS A 465 -2.79 16.76 12.00
N ILE A 466 -1.78 15.94 11.67
CA ILE A 466 -1.81 14.49 11.91
C ILE A 466 -1.74 14.20 13.41
N ARG A 467 -0.90 14.93 14.16
CA ARG A 467 -0.83 14.80 15.62
C ARG A 467 -2.16 15.15 16.30
N ALA A 468 -2.83 16.20 15.83
CA ALA A 468 -4.15 16.58 16.30
C ALA A 468 -5.19 15.49 15.99
N ALA A 469 -5.20 14.98 14.75
CA ALA A 469 -6.12 13.91 14.33
C ALA A 469 -5.89 12.60 15.11
N LEU A 470 -4.64 12.22 15.36
CA LEU A 470 -4.29 11.07 16.20
C LEU A 470 -4.87 11.22 17.62
N THR A 471 -4.74 12.41 18.21
CA THR A 471 -5.27 12.69 19.56
C THR A 471 -6.80 12.59 19.62
N ALA A 472 -7.49 12.86 18.52
CA ALA A 472 -8.95 12.70 18.42
C ALA A 472 -9.38 11.23 18.43
N VAL A 473 -8.55 10.31 17.95
CA VAL A 473 -8.81 8.85 17.92
C VAL A 473 -8.09 8.08 19.03
N ARG A 474 -7.71 8.75 20.13
CA ARG A 474 -6.89 8.18 21.21
C ARG A 474 -7.47 6.96 21.94
N SER A 475 -8.78 6.71 21.80
CA SER A 475 -9.47 5.55 22.36
C SER A 475 -9.38 4.30 21.45
N ASN A 476 -8.86 4.45 20.23
CA ASN A 476 -8.71 3.37 19.27
C ASN A 476 -7.29 2.79 19.31
N PRO A 477 -7.13 1.47 19.13
CA PRO A 477 -5.84 0.87 18.83
C PRO A 477 -5.27 1.48 17.54
N LEU A 478 -3.95 1.58 17.46
CA LEU A 478 -3.24 2.15 16.32
C LEU A 478 -2.38 1.09 15.63
N ALA A 479 -2.58 0.91 14.33
CA ALA A 479 -1.67 0.17 13.45
C ALA A 479 -0.87 1.16 12.61
N ILE A 480 0.46 1.14 12.76
CA ILE A 480 1.36 1.95 11.95
C ILE A 480 1.80 1.12 10.74
N VAL A 481 1.36 1.53 9.55
CA VAL A 481 1.75 0.91 8.29
C VAL A 481 2.93 1.70 7.74
N HIS A 482 4.09 1.08 7.58
CA HIS A 482 5.30 1.80 7.20
C HIS A 482 6.20 1.02 6.23
N ASP A 483 7.00 1.75 5.48
CA ASP A 483 8.07 1.19 4.64
C ASP A 483 9.38 0.98 5.43
N ALA A 484 10.45 0.60 4.72
CA ALA A 484 11.76 0.34 5.31
C ALA A 484 12.45 1.59 5.87
N ALA A 485 12.15 2.79 5.36
CA ALA A 485 12.78 4.01 5.88
C ALA A 485 12.23 4.40 7.26
N ALA A 486 10.98 4.01 7.54
CA ALA A 486 10.30 4.26 8.82
C ALA A 486 10.33 3.06 9.79
N SER A 487 11.01 1.96 9.43
CA SER A 487 11.08 0.75 10.27
C SER A 487 11.98 0.92 11.49
N GLY A 488 13.05 1.69 11.37
CA GLY A 488 13.99 2.08 12.44
C GLY A 488 13.42 3.02 13.51
N VAL A 489 12.19 3.52 13.34
CA VAL A 489 11.60 4.45 14.30
C VAL A 489 11.03 3.70 15.49
N ALA A 490 11.37 4.13 16.71
CA ALA A 490 10.82 3.59 17.95
C ALA A 490 9.41 4.11 18.25
N TRP A 491 8.44 3.70 17.42
CA TRP A 491 7.05 4.19 17.47
C TRP A 491 6.34 3.98 18.81
N GLU A 492 6.72 2.95 19.56
CA GLU A 492 6.16 2.60 20.86
C GLU A 492 6.46 3.65 21.93
N THR A 493 7.53 4.43 21.75
CA THR A 493 7.86 5.55 22.64
C THR A 493 6.93 6.74 22.46
N MET A 494 6.21 6.85 21.33
CA MET A 494 5.43 8.04 20.98
C MET A 494 4.51 8.51 22.12
N ARG A 495 4.56 9.82 22.38
CA ARG A 495 3.80 10.46 23.44
C ARG A 495 3.17 11.77 22.98
N PHE A 496 1.87 11.88 23.23
CA PHE A 496 1.07 13.09 23.00
C PHE A 496 0.56 13.61 24.34
N ASN A 497 1.32 14.52 24.96
CA ASN A 497 1.05 15.00 26.32
C ASN A 497 0.98 13.83 27.33
N ARG A 498 -0.21 13.53 27.86
CA ARG A 498 -0.45 12.40 28.79
C ARG A 498 -0.81 11.09 28.10
N TRP A 499 -1.03 11.11 26.79
CA TRP A 499 -1.43 9.92 26.04
C TRP A 499 -0.21 9.22 25.42
N VAL A 500 -0.06 7.93 25.73
CA VAL A 500 0.94 7.02 25.13
C VAL A 500 0.18 5.90 24.41
N PRO A 501 0.15 5.86 23.07
CA PRO A 501 -0.64 4.88 22.32
C PRO A 501 -0.31 3.43 22.70
N ALA A 502 0.99 3.12 22.89
CA ALA A 502 1.47 1.78 23.22
C ALA A 502 0.96 1.23 24.57
N LEU A 503 0.64 2.11 25.53
CA LEU A 503 0.10 1.77 26.85
C LEU A 503 -1.42 1.98 26.97
N ALA A 504 -2.04 2.70 26.02
CA ALA A 504 -3.46 3.02 26.01
C ALA A 504 -4.29 1.90 25.37
N ALA A 505 -4.86 2.14 24.19
CA ALA A 505 -5.64 1.14 23.44
C ALA A 505 -4.75 0.16 22.65
N GLY A 506 -3.45 0.45 22.52
CA GLY A 506 -2.45 -0.41 21.89
C GLY A 506 -1.86 0.18 20.61
N LEU A 507 -0.63 -0.25 20.33
CA LEU A 507 0.12 0.09 19.12
C LEU A 507 0.72 -1.19 18.54
N SER A 508 0.55 -1.36 17.23
CA SER A 508 1.12 -2.43 16.41
C SER A 508 1.72 -1.84 15.13
N ARG A 509 2.59 -2.59 14.47
CA ARG A 509 3.24 -2.21 13.21
C ARG A 509 2.85 -3.16 12.09
N ARG A 510 2.82 -2.64 10.86
CA ARG A 510 2.72 -3.42 9.64
C ARG A 510 3.78 -2.95 8.67
N PHE A 511 4.68 -3.85 8.35
CA PHE A 511 5.72 -3.58 7.38
C PHE A 511 5.17 -3.69 5.95
N GLN A 512 5.47 -2.70 5.11
CA GLN A 512 5.04 -2.64 3.72
C GLN A 512 6.25 -2.81 2.79
N SER A 513 6.27 -3.92 2.05
CA SER A 513 7.29 -4.21 1.04
C SER A 513 6.69 -5.06 -0.07
N SER A 514 7.19 -4.91 -1.29
CA SER A 514 6.68 -5.64 -2.47
C SER A 514 7.09 -7.11 -2.53
N ASP A 515 8.13 -7.48 -1.79
CA ASP A 515 8.76 -8.80 -1.72
C ASP A 515 8.36 -9.59 -0.45
N LEU A 516 7.31 -9.17 0.25
CA LEU A 516 6.75 -9.94 1.36
C LEU A 516 6.14 -11.24 0.85
N ALA A 517 6.63 -12.37 1.35
CA ALA A 517 5.96 -13.65 1.11
C ALA A 517 4.57 -13.68 1.79
N PRO A 518 3.63 -14.48 1.27
CA PRO A 518 2.46 -14.91 2.03
C PRO A 518 2.88 -15.52 3.37
N ALA A 519 2.04 -15.37 4.38
CA ALA A 519 2.30 -16.00 5.66
C ALA A 519 2.18 -17.53 5.53
N ARG A 520 3.18 -18.24 6.05
CA ARG A 520 3.37 -19.68 5.81
C ARG A 520 2.90 -20.57 6.96
N PHE A 521 2.10 -20.04 7.88
CA PHE A 521 1.54 -20.86 8.96
C PHE A 521 0.47 -21.82 8.46
N ASP A 522 0.40 -23.00 9.08
CA ASP A 522 -0.67 -23.96 8.83
C ASP A 522 -1.95 -23.54 9.57
N ALA A 523 -3.06 -23.35 8.83
CA ALA A 523 -4.34 -22.98 9.45
C ALA A 523 -4.92 -24.13 10.26
N ARG A 524 -4.62 -25.39 9.91
CA ARG A 524 -5.10 -26.56 10.64
C ARG A 524 -4.60 -26.57 12.08
N LEU A 525 -3.36 -26.11 12.29
CA LEU A 525 -2.82 -25.95 13.64
C LEU A 525 -3.58 -24.90 14.43
N ARG A 526 -3.97 -23.77 13.81
CA ARG A 526 -4.76 -22.74 14.50
C ARG A 526 -6.17 -23.18 14.86
N MET A 527 -6.76 -24.08 14.08
CA MET A 527 -8.07 -24.69 14.37
C MET A 527 -8.00 -25.79 15.43
N ASP A 528 -6.81 -26.31 15.73
CA ASP A 528 -6.59 -27.24 16.82
C ASP A 528 -6.71 -26.53 18.18
N HIS A 529 -7.31 -27.22 19.15
CA HIS A 529 -7.46 -26.74 20.52
C HIS A 529 -6.15 -26.78 21.33
N ILE A 530 -5.12 -27.51 20.86
CA ILE A 530 -3.81 -27.62 21.53
C ILE A 530 -2.87 -26.50 21.07
N LEU A 531 -2.45 -25.64 22.00
CA LEU A 531 -1.41 -24.64 21.79
C LEU A 531 -0.02 -25.28 21.87
N ARG A 532 0.70 -25.31 20.74
CA ARG A 532 2.04 -25.89 20.64
C ARG A 532 3.09 -24.79 20.70
N VAL A 533 3.93 -24.84 21.72
CA VAL A 533 4.97 -23.85 22.01
C VAL A 533 6.35 -24.49 21.94
N LEU A 534 7.22 -23.94 21.11
CA LEU A 534 8.65 -24.23 21.13
C LEU A 534 9.36 -23.13 21.91
N LEU A 535 10.01 -23.50 23.01
CA LEU A 535 10.76 -22.60 23.88
C LEU A 535 12.27 -22.87 23.73
N ILE A 536 12.98 -21.96 23.08
CA ILE A 536 14.43 -22.03 22.85
C ILE A 536 15.12 -21.05 23.80
N VAL A 537 15.99 -21.55 24.68
CA VAL A 537 16.45 -20.76 25.83
C VAL A 537 17.96 -20.86 26.05
N ASN A 538 18.57 -19.70 26.25
CA ASN A 538 19.95 -19.48 26.67
C ASN A 538 20.97 -20.38 25.95
N PRO A 539 21.01 -20.42 24.60
CA PRO A 539 21.91 -21.35 23.88
C PRO A 539 23.39 -21.17 24.25
N THR A 540 23.79 -19.92 24.51
CA THR A 540 25.15 -19.50 24.85
C THR A 540 25.52 -19.69 26.33
N ARG A 541 24.54 -19.96 27.19
CA ARG A 541 24.70 -20.21 28.64
C ARG A 541 25.21 -19.02 29.47
N ASP A 542 25.20 -17.82 28.90
CA ASP A 542 25.69 -16.59 29.52
C ASP A 542 24.56 -15.64 29.96
N LEU A 543 23.30 -16.03 29.77
CA LEU A 543 22.11 -15.25 30.12
C LEU A 543 21.30 -15.93 31.24
N PRO A 544 21.63 -15.71 32.54
CA PRO A 544 20.85 -16.27 33.65
C PRO A 544 19.40 -15.77 33.66
N GLY A 545 19.15 -14.53 33.23
CA GLY A 545 17.81 -13.98 33.06
C GLY A 545 16.90 -14.79 32.14
N ALA A 546 17.46 -15.32 31.04
CA ALA A 546 16.71 -16.17 30.11
C ALA A 546 16.26 -17.49 30.78
N GLU A 547 17.00 -17.99 31.76
CA GLU A 547 16.59 -19.17 32.54
C GLU A 547 15.49 -18.84 33.55
N LEU A 548 15.53 -17.65 34.17
CA LEU A 548 14.45 -17.17 35.05
C LEU A 548 13.13 -16.99 34.26
N GLU A 549 13.22 -16.40 33.07
CA GLU A 549 12.10 -16.29 32.16
C GLU A 549 11.54 -17.67 31.81
N ARG A 550 12.41 -18.61 31.44
CA ARG A 550 12.00 -19.99 31.15
C ARG A 550 11.32 -20.65 32.35
N GLU A 551 11.85 -20.53 33.56
CA GLU A 551 11.22 -21.11 34.76
C GLU A 551 9.78 -20.63 34.94
N ARG A 552 9.55 -19.33 34.74
CA ARG A 552 8.21 -18.75 34.81
C ARG A 552 7.30 -19.25 33.71
N LEU A 553 7.78 -19.28 32.46
CA LEU A 553 6.99 -19.77 31.32
C LEU A 553 6.69 -21.26 31.43
N SER A 554 7.66 -22.07 31.85
CA SER A 554 7.48 -23.51 32.07
C SER A 554 6.43 -23.74 33.14
N SER A 555 6.47 -22.99 34.24
CA SER A 555 5.47 -23.08 35.31
C SER A 555 4.07 -22.64 34.87
N LEU A 556 3.98 -21.68 33.96
CA LEU A 556 2.72 -21.16 33.43
C LEU A 556 2.08 -22.12 32.41
N LEU A 557 2.90 -22.71 31.54
CA LEU A 557 2.48 -23.48 30.37
C LEU A 557 2.40 -24.99 30.64
N SER A 558 3.28 -25.53 31.47
CA SER A 558 3.32 -26.98 31.76
C SER A 558 2.10 -27.41 32.57
N GLY A 559 1.56 -28.57 32.24
CA GLY A 559 0.38 -29.13 32.91
C GLY A 559 -0.95 -28.48 32.53
N GLN A 560 -0.94 -27.47 31.66
CA GLN A 560 -2.19 -26.94 31.10
C GLN A 560 -2.79 -27.96 30.12
N PRO A 561 -4.09 -28.28 30.21
CA PRO A 561 -4.71 -29.39 29.47
C PRO A 561 -4.74 -29.20 27.94
N ARG A 562 -4.39 -28.01 27.46
CA ARG A 562 -4.42 -27.62 26.04
C ARG A 562 -3.12 -27.00 25.58
N VAL A 563 -2.00 -27.34 26.21
CA VAL A 563 -0.68 -26.82 25.86
C VAL A 563 0.31 -27.97 25.69
N GLU A 564 1.03 -27.96 24.57
CA GLU A 564 2.19 -28.81 24.35
C GLU A 564 3.43 -27.91 24.34
N LEU A 565 4.31 -28.08 25.33
CA LEU A 565 5.54 -27.31 25.47
C LEU A 565 6.75 -28.19 25.13
N VAL A 566 7.57 -27.73 24.19
CA VAL A 566 8.88 -28.33 23.90
C VAL A 566 9.96 -27.33 24.27
N GLU A 567 10.89 -27.75 25.12
CA GLU A 567 12.02 -26.92 25.56
C GLU A 567 13.33 -27.39 24.89
N VAL A 568 14.02 -26.46 24.24
CA VAL A 568 15.37 -26.67 23.69
C VAL A 568 16.31 -25.67 24.36
N ARG A 569 17.22 -26.17 25.21
CA ARG A 569 17.95 -25.32 26.16
C ARG A 569 19.45 -25.45 26.01
N GLN A 570 20.17 -24.35 26.24
CA GLN A 570 21.61 -24.36 26.43
C GLN A 570 22.33 -25.16 25.33
N ARG A 571 23.20 -26.11 25.69
CA ARG A 571 23.95 -26.95 24.75
C ARG A 571 23.07 -27.76 23.79
N ALA A 572 21.81 -28.03 24.13
CA ALA A 572 20.88 -28.75 23.25
C ALA A 572 20.32 -27.85 22.15
N ALA A 573 20.36 -26.53 22.31
CA ALA A 573 19.95 -25.55 21.30
C ALA A 573 21.01 -25.42 20.19
N THR A 574 21.33 -26.53 19.54
CA THR A 574 22.19 -26.56 18.36
C THR A 574 21.40 -26.15 17.12
N ARG A 575 22.10 -25.69 16.08
CA ARG A 575 21.52 -25.35 14.80
C ARG A 575 20.76 -26.52 14.19
N ALA A 576 21.32 -27.73 14.25
CA ALA A 576 20.64 -28.93 13.76
C ALA A 576 19.33 -29.17 14.52
N ARG A 577 19.37 -29.23 15.85
CA ARG A 577 18.17 -29.49 16.66
C ARG A 577 17.08 -28.44 16.45
N VAL A 578 17.44 -27.15 16.46
CA VAL A 578 16.45 -26.08 16.28
C VAL A 578 15.85 -26.12 14.88
N MET A 579 16.65 -26.40 13.84
CA MET A 579 16.13 -26.55 12.48
C MET A 579 15.19 -27.75 12.38
N ASP A 580 15.53 -28.91 12.95
CA ASP A 580 14.66 -30.10 12.94
C ASP A 580 13.28 -29.80 13.58
N GLU A 581 13.26 -29.07 14.70
CA GLU A 581 12.03 -28.65 15.36
C GLU A 581 11.19 -27.70 14.51
N LEU A 582 11.84 -26.71 13.87
CA LEU A 582 11.14 -25.75 13.01
C LEU A 582 10.63 -26.41 11.71
N GLU A 583 11.40 -27.33 11.13
CA GLU A 583 11.04 -28.10 9.93
C GLU A 583 9.88 -29.05 10.18
N ALA A 584 9.73 -29.56 11.41
CA ALA A 584 8.55 -30.32 11.81
C ALA A 584 7.25 -29.53 11.65
N GLY A 585 7.33 -28.18 11.62
CA GLY A 585 6.23 -27.31 11.19
C GLY A 585 4.99 -27.37 12.08
N ARG A 586 5.15 -27.81 13.34
CA ARG A 586 4.06 -28.16 14.27
C ARG A 586 3.80 -27.14 15.37
N TYR A 587 4.47 -25.98 15.35
CA TYR A 587 4.39 -24.99 16.44
C TYR A 587 3.50 -23.80 16.07
N ASP A 588 2.64 -23.38 17.00
CA ASP A 588 1.87 -22.14 16.88
C ASP A 588 2.71 -20.93 17.31
N LEU A 589 3.59 -21.14 18.28
CA LEU A 589 4.43 -20.11 18.87
C LEU A 589 5.86 -20.63 19.01
N VAL A 590 6.82 -19.85 18.52
CA VAL A 590 8.23 -20.02 18.86
C VAL A 590 8.63 -18.87 19.76
N HIS A 591 9.03 -19.21 20.98
CA HIS A 591 9.63 -18.31 21.95
C HIS A 591 11.15 -18.52 21.95
N TYR A 592 11.91 -17.46 21.72
CA TYR A 592 13.37 -17.49 21.85
C TYR A 592 13.85 -16.45 22.87
N ALA A 593 14.61 -16.91 23.85
CA ALA A 593 15.28 -16.09 24.86
C ALA A 593 16.80 -16.32 24.76
N GLY A 594 17.53 -15.37 24.18
CA GLY A 594 18.95 -15.54 23.86
C GLY A 594 19.53 -14.38 23.06
N HIS A 595 20.70 -14.55 22.45
CA HIS A 595 21.32 -13.51 21.64
C HIS A 595 20.85 -13.53 20.17
N ALA A 596 20.81 -12.36 19.54
CA ALA A 596 20.60 -12.20 18.11
C ALA A 596 21.73 -11.35 17.49
N PHE A 597 21.94 -11.48 16.18
CA PHE A 597 22.95 -10.73 15.45
C PHE A 597 22.40 -10.18 14.12
N PHE A 598 23.10 -9.19 13.57
CA PHE A 598 22.73 -8.48 12.35
C PHE A 598 23.90 -8.37 11.38
N ASP A 599 23.57 -8.43 10.10
CA ASP A 599 24.47 -8.07 9.02
C ASP A 599 23.88 -6.87 8.25
N ALA A 600 24.55 -5.72 8.38
CA ALA A 600 24.13 -4.45 7.77
C ALA A 600 24.21 -4.45 6.24
N HIS A 601 25.06 -5.31 5.66
CA HIS A 601 25.24 -5.40 4.21
C HIS A 601 24.35 -6.48 3.60
N ARG A 602 23.99 -7.51 4.37
CA ARG A 602 23.09 -8.60 3.96
C ARG A 602 22.03 -8.84 5.02
N ARG A 603 20.92 -8.11 4.94
CA ARG A 603 19.83 -8.16 5.94
C ARG A 603 19.29 -9.58 6.19
N ASP A 604 19.30 -10.44 5.18
CA ASP A 604 18.88 -11.84 5.25
C ASP A 604 19.88 -12.76 5.99
N SER A 605 21.12 -12.33 6.17
CA SER A 605 22.12 -13.03 7.00
C SER A 605 21.93 -12.80 8.51
N SER A 606 21.12 -11.83 8.91
CA SER A 606 20.79 -11.58 10.33
C SER A 606 20.08 -12.77 10.95
N GLY A 607 20.28 -13.04 12.25
CA GLY A 607 19.80 -14.28 12.83
C GLY A 607 19.89 -14.39 14.35
N LEU A 608 19.66 -15.61 14.83
CA LEU A 608 19.76 -16.01 16.22
C LEU A 608 21.09 -16.73 16.48
N ILE A 609 21.69 -16.53 17.64
CA ILE A 609 22.91 -17.24 18.06
C ILE A 609 22.52 -18.51 18.81
N LEU A 610 22.86 -19.66 18.26
CA LEU A 610 22.62 -20.98 18.85
C LEU A 610 23.91 -21.52 19.51
N ALA A 611 23.82 -22.70 20.13
CA ALA A 611 24.90 -23.27 20.94
C ALA A 611 26.18 -23.58 20.13
N ASP A 612 26.05 -23.85 18.83
CA ASP A 612 27.11 -24.30 17.93
C ASP A 612 27.22 -23.44 16.65
N GLY A 613 26.44 -22.37 16.51
CA GLY A 613 26.48 -21.49 15.34
C GLY A 613 25.24 -20.61 15.20
N ASP A 614 25.09 -20.03 14.01
CA ASP A 614 24.07 -19.03 13.74
C ASP A 614 22.87 -19.60 12.96
N LEU A 615 21.67 -19.14 13.32
CA LEU A 615 20.43 -19.40 12.57
C LEU A 615 19.95 -18.12 11.88
N THR A 616 20.27 -17.98 10.59
CA THR A 616 19.95 -16.79 9.80
C THR A 616 18.49 -16.74 9.35
N GLY A 617 17.99 -15.53 9.08
CA GLY A 617 16.68 -15.30 8.47
C GLY A 617 16.57 -15.98 7.10
N ALA A 618 17.64 -16.03 6.32
CA ALA A 618 17.69 -16.80 5.07
C ALA A 618 17.51 -18.31 5.28
N ALA A 619 18.01 -18.88 6.39
CA ALA A 619 17.76 -20.27 6.74
C ALA A 619 16.29 -20.49 7.14
N LEU A 620 15.72 -19.59 7.94
CA LEU A 620 14.30 -19.62 8.29
C LEU A 620 13.38 -19.44 7.07
N ALA A 621 13.79 -18.62 6.10
CA ALA A 621 13.03 -18.41 4.86
C ALA A 621 12.95 -19.65 3.95
N ARG A 622 13.80 -20.66 4.16
CA ARG A 622 13.73 -21.94 3.46
C ARG A 622 12.71 -22.92 4.05
N LEU A 623 12.18 -22.62 5.24
CA LEU A 623 11.15 -23.45 5.87
C LEU A 623 9.84 -23.41 5.08
N THR A 624 9.22 -24.58 4.94
CA THR A 624 7.94 -24.74 4.25
C THR A 624 6.78 -24.17 5.08
N SER A 625 6.80 -24.44 6.39
CA SER A 625 5.84 -23.93 7.38
C SER A 625 6.57 -23.05 8.38
N LEU A 626 5.96 -21.93 8.77
CA LEU A 626 6.47 -21.02 9.80
C LEU A 626 5.41 -20.82 10.88
N PRO A 627 5.79 -20.64 12.15
CA PRO A 627 4.81 -20.40 13.21
C PRO A 627 4.03 -19.10 12.94
N PRO A 628 2.72 -19.06 13.25
CA PRO A 628 1.93 -17.84 13.14
C PRO A 628 2.40 -16.72 14.08
N LEU A 629 3.09 -17.05 15.17
CA LEU A 629 3.70 -16.09 16.07
C LEU A 629 5.15 -16.47 16.41
N VAL A 630 6.03 -15.49 16.30
CA VAL A 630 7.40 -15.54 16.81
C VAL A 630 7.56 -14.50 17.91
N PHE A 631 8.07 -14.91 19.07
CA PHE A 631 8.34 -14.06 20.22
C PHE A 631 9.81 -14.15 20.60
N PHE A 632 10.57 -13.08 20.38
CA PHE A 632 12.01 -13.04 20.59
C PHE A 632 12.38 -12.02 21.67
N ASN A 633 12.67 -12.52 22.88
CA ASN A 633 13.42 -11.77 23.88
C ASN A 633 14.90 -11.91 23.57
N ALA A 634 15.35 -11.22 22.52
CA ALA A 634 16.69 -11.41 22.00
C ALA A 634 17.34 -10.14 21.48
N CYS A 635 17.91 -9.36 22.40
CA CYS A 635 18.84 -8.27 22.12
C CYS A 635 19.74 -8.04 23.34
N GLU A 636 21.08 -8.15 23.21
CA GLU A 636 22.09 -7.26 23.83
C GLU A 636 23.55 -7.74 23.59
N SER A 637 24.43 -6.77 23.35
CA SER A 637 25.89 -6.78 23.44
C SER A 637 26.68 -7.72 22.53
N GLY A 638 27.28 -7.11 21.51
CA GLY A 638 28.65 -7.48 21.14
C GLY A 638 29.57 -7.22 22.33
N ARG A 639 29.64 -8.13 23.29
CA ARG A 639 30.90 -8.35 23.98
C ARG A 639 31.80 -9.02 22.98
N LEU A 640 32.68 -8.19 22.42
CA LEU A 640 33.95 -8.53 21.83
C LEU A 640 34.33 -9.99 22.09
N ARG A 641 34.45 -10.77 21.01
CA ARG A 641 35.30 -11.96 20.97
C ARG A 641 36.60 -11.67 21.74
N ARG A 642 36.65 -12.05 23.01
CA ARG A 642 37.87 -12.21 23.78
C ARG A 642 37.73 -13.54 24.52
N GLY A 643 38.36 -14.56 23.94
CA GLY A 643 38.67 -15.81 24.60
C GLY A 643 38.08 -17.05 23.92
N GLY A 644 38.90 -17.77 23.15
CA GLY A 644 38.78 -19.22 23.05
C GLY A 644 38.47 -19.84 21.68
N SER A 645 39.46 -19.86 20.79
CA SER A 645 39.91 -21.02 19.99
C SER A 645 40.42 -20.56 18.62
N ALA A 646 41.73 -20.39 18.54
CA ALA A 646 42.44 -20.17 17.30
C ALA A 646 42.43 -21.47 16.47
N ARG A 647 41.81 -21.44 15.29
CA ARG A 647 42.22 -22.31 14.19
C ARG A 647 41.95 -21.67 12.82
N ARG A 648 43.02 -21.06 12.30
CA ARG A 648 43.40 -20.80 10.90
C ARG A 648 42.30 -20.33 9.93
N ALA A 649 42.25 -19.03 9.71
CA ALA A 649 42.02 -18.45 8.38
C ALA A 649 43.14 -17.44 8.09
N THR A 650 43.83 -17.66 6.98
CA THR A 650 45.02 -16.95 6.53
C THR A 650 44.67 -15.60 5.88
N ASN A 651 45.45 -14.58 6.25
CA ASN A 651 45.79 -13.36 5.52
C ASN A 651 44.68 -12.60 4.74
N SER A 652 44.19 -11.53 5.36
CA SER A 652 43.97 -10.26 4.66
C SER A 652 44.14 -9.10 5.65
N GLN A 653 45.22 -8.33 5.48
CA GLN A 653 45.50 -7.12 6.24
C GLN A 653 44.52 -6.00 5.85
N GLN A 654 43.57 -5.69 6.73
CA GLN A 654 42.98 -4.36 6.82
C GLN A 654 42.52 -4.13 8.25
N ALA A 655 43.29 -3.34 9.00
CA ALA A 655 42.99 -2.95 10.36
C ALA A 655 41.75 -2.04 10.37
N SER A 656 40.60 -2.58 10.80
CA SER A 656 39.36 -1.82 10.99
C SER A 656 39.42 -1.04 12.31
N ARG A 657 39.17 0.27 12.22
CA ARG A 657 38.99 1.20 13.35
C ARG A 657 37.78 0.78 14.22
N PRO A 658 37.71 1.18 15.52
CA PRO A 658 36.57 0.86 16.36
C PRO A 658 35.29 1.52 15.80
N GLY A 659 34.31 0.69 15.42
CA GLY A 659 33.04 1.13 14.83
C GLY A 659 32.06 1.68 15.88
N THR A 660 31.33 2.73 15.48
CA THR A 660 30.41 3.55 16.26
C THR A 660 29.08 2.85 16.60
N ALA A 661 28.37 3.39 17.61
CA ALA A 661 27.23 2.81 18.31
C ALA A 661 25.86 2.83 17.57
N GLU A 662 25.79 3.29 16.32
CA GLU A 662 24.55 3.49 15.52
C GLU A 662 23.81 2.20 15.11
N HIS A 663 24.22 1.03 15.61
CA HIS A 663 23.87 -0.26 15.03
C HIS A 663 22.78 -1.05 15.78
N SER A 664 22.28 -0.60 16.95
CA SER A 664 21.45 -1.45 17.81
C SER A 664 19.99 -1.56 17.36
N ILE A 665 19.40 -0.45 16.93
CA ILE A 665 18.01 -0.42 16.46
C ILE A 665 17.89 -1.02 15.05
N GLU A 666 18.88 -0.77 14.18
CA GLU A 666 18.95 -1.39 12.85
C GLU A 666 19.07 -2.93 12.92
N ARG A 667 19.71 -3.47 13.97
CA ARG A 667 19.89 -4.92 14.19
C ARG A 667 18.59 -5.70 14.32
N ASN A 668 17.62 -5.18 15.07
CA ASN A 668 16.39 -5.92 15.37
C ASN A 668 15.30 -5.68 14.34
N VAL A 669 15.28 -4.48 13.78
CA VAL A 669 14.37 -4.13 12.69
C VAL A 669 14.64 -5.00 11.46
N SER A 670 15.90 -5.28 11.17
CA SER A 670 16.29 -6.16 10.07
C SER A 670 15.99 -7.65 10.32
N LEU A 671 16.15 -8.16 11.54
CA LEU A 671 15.71 -9.53 11.87
C LEU A 671 14.20 -9.66 11.73
N ALA A 672 13.44 -8.71 12.28
CA ALA A 672 11.99 -8.65 12.13
C ALA A 672 11.58 -8.58 10.65
N GLU A 673 12.20 -7.69 9.86
CA GLU A 673 11.96 -7.58 8.42
C GLU A 673 12.26 -8.89 7.68
N SER A 674 13.38 -9.56 7.98
CA SER A 674 13.75 -10.83 7.36
C SER A 674 12.73 -11.94 7.65
N LEU A 675 12.23 -12.04 8.89
CA LEU A 675 11.17 -12.98 9.26
C LEU A 675 9.83 -12.65 8.62
N LEU A 676 9.48 -11.37 8.55
CA LEU A 676 8.27 -10.92 7.87
C LEU A 676 8.34 -11.24 6.37
N ARG A 677 9.48 -10.98 5.71
CA ARG A 677 9.73 -11.37 4.31
C ARG A 677 9.67 -12.88 4.11
N ALA A 678 10.17 -13.66 5.08
CA ALA A 678 10.11 -15.13 5.07
C ALA A 678 8.69 -15.70 5.16
N GLY A 679 7.75 -14.96 5.78
CA GLY A 679 6.35 -15.39 5.91
C GLY A 679 5.87 -15.61 7.35
N VAL A 680 6.56 -15.10 8.37
CA VAL A 680 6.05 -15.07 9.75
C VAL A 680 4.88 -14.08 9.85
N ALA A 681 3.71 -14.51 10.32
CA ALA A 681 2.52 -13.64 10.34
C ALA A 681 2.62 -12.54 11.41
N ASN A 682 3.08 -12.88 12.61
CA ASN A 682 3.22 -11.96 13.72
C ASN A 682 4.59 -12.14 14.39
N TYR A 683 5.23 -11.02 14.71
CA TYR A 683 6.52 -10.96 15.37
C TYR A 683 6.43 -10.03 16.59
N ILE A 684 6.94 -10.50 17.72
CA ILE A 684 7.19 -9.70 18.90
C ILE A 684 8.67 -9.80 19.24
N GLY A 685 9.31 -8.67 19.50
CA GLY A 685 10.69 -8.62 19.99
C GLY A 685 11.05 -7.22 20.48
N THR A 686 12.32 -6.97 20.76
CA THR A 686 12.79 -5.70 21.33
C THR A 686 13.68 -4.93 20.35
N HIS A 687 13.80 -3.61 20.50
CA HIS A 687 14.79 -2.77 19.80
C HIS A 687 16.13 -2.79 20.50
N TRP A 688 16.10 -2.81 21.83
CA TRP A 688 17.22 -2.59 22.72
C TRP A 688 17.37 -3.78 23.68
N PRO A 689 18.44 -3.75 24.48
CA PRO A 689 18.55 -4.61 25.64
C PRO A 689 17.40 -4.46 26.62
N VAL A 690 16.91 -5.61 27.10
CA VAL A 690 15.83 -5.70 28.08
C VAL A 690 16.35 -6.23 29.40
N SER A 691 15.91 -5.66 30.52
CA SER A 691 16.26 -6.18 31.84
C SER A 691 15.58 -7.52 32.14
N ASP A 692 16.25 -8.42 32.85
CA ASP A 692 15.74 -9.76 33.19
C ASP A 692 14.33 -9.73 33.82
N SER A 693 14.08 -8.76 34.70
CA SER A 693 12.79 -8.60 35.38
C SER A 693 11.69 -8.15 34.43
N ALA A 694 11.98 -7.21 33.52
CA ALA A 694 11.04 -6.77 32.51
C ALA A 694 10.76 -7.85 31.47
N ALA A 695 11.80 -8.56 31.02
CA ALA A 695 11.70 -9.66 30.06
C ALA A 695 10.77 -10.76 30.59
N THR A 696 11.05 -11.19 31.82
CA THR A 696 10.26 -12.22 32.52
C THR A 696 8.82 -11.78 32.76
N GLU A 697 8.59 -10.54 33.23
CA GLU A 697 7.24 -10.02 33.51
C GLU A 697 6.43 -9.87 32.22
N PHE A 698 7.02 -9.29 31.17
CA PHE A 698 6.36 -9.12 29.89
C PHE A 698 5.94 -10.46 29.31
N ALA A 699 6.88 -11.41 29.22
CA ALA A 699 6.63 -12.72 28.67
C ALA A 699 5.56 -13.47 29.49
N SER A 700 5.66 -13.46 30.82
CA SER A 700 4.69 -14.13 31.70
C SER A 700 3.27 -13.60 31.50
N VAL A 701 3.09 -12.27 31.53
CA VAL A 701 1.76 -11.66 31.33
C VAL A 701 1.24 -11.87 29.92
N PHE A 702 2.11 -11.76 28.91
CA PHE A 702 1.74 -11.99 27.51
C PHE A 702 1.25 -13.42 27.28
N HIS A 703 2.00 -14.44 27.70
CA HIS A 703 1.61 -15.84 27.51
C HIS A 703 0.36 -16.18 28.33
N ALA A 704 0.21 -15.64 29.55
CA ALA A 704 -0.98 -15.84 30.36
C ALA A 704 -2.25 -15.25 29.70
N ARG A 705 -2.10 -14.20 28.90
CA ARG A 705 -3.18 -13.62 28.08
C ARG A 705 -3.50 -14.50 26.87
N LEU A 706 -2.49 -15.05 26.21
CA LEU A 706 -2.70 -16.00 25.10
C LEU A 706 -3.44 -17.26 25.55
N LEU A 707 -3.13 -17.79 26.74
CA LEU A 707 -3.86 -18.94 27.31
C LEU A 707 -5.34 -18.64 27.56
N LYS A 708 -5.72 -17.37 27.73
CA LYS A 708 -7.12 -16.94 27.87
C LYS A 708 -7.83 -16.74 26.53
N GLY A 709 -7.13 -16.91 25.41
CA GLY A 709 -7.66 -16.64 24.07
C GLY A 709 -7.71 -15.16 23.70
N ASP A 710 -7.02 -14.28 24.44
CA ASP A 710 -6.94 -12.86 24.09
C ASP A 710 -6.21 -12.67 22.74
N ALA A 711 -6.65 -11.70 21.95
CA ALA A 711 -5.92 -11.28 20.74
C ALA A 711 -4.54 -10.67 21.09
N LEU A 712 -3.61 -10.68 20.13
CA LEU A 712 -2.22 -10.24 20.36
C LEU A 712 -2.12 -8.80 20.86
N GLY A 713 -2.91 -7.87 20.34
CA GLY A 713 -2.88 -6.46 20.72
C GLY A 713 -3.18 -6.23 22.21
N PRO A 714 -4.36 -6.67 22.72
CA PRO A 714 -4.67 -6.64 24.15
C PRO A 714 -3.63 -7.35 25.02
N ALA A 715 -3.08 -8.48 24.57
CA ALA A 715 -2.04 -9.21 25.29
C ALA A 715 -0.74 -8.37 25.42
N VAL A 716 -0.29 -7.75 24.33
CA VAL A 716 0.88 -6.85 24.33
C VAL A 716 0.63 -5.63 25.22
N VAL A 717 -0.56 -5.02 25.17
CA VAL A 717 -0.88 -3.87 26.05
C VAL A 717 -0.86 -4.27 27.52
N ALA A 718 -1.41 -5.44 27.86
CA ALA A 718 -1.39 -5.94 29.23
C ALA A 718 0.04 -6.16 29.72
N ALA A 719 0.91 -6.75 28.89
CA ALA A 719 2.31 -6.99 29.20
C ALA A 719 3.11 -5.68 29.35
N ARG A 720 2.94 -4.71 28.44
CA ARG A 720 3.56 -3.38 28.56
C ARG A 720 3.16 -2.68 29.85
N ARG A 721 1.87 -2.73 30.24
CA ARG A 721 1.39 -2.14 31.50
C ARG A 721 1.94 -2.84 32.74
N ALA A 722 2.20 -4.15 32.66
CA ALA A 722 2.81 -4.88 33.76
C ALA A 722 4.26 -4.42 33.97
N VAL A 723 5.03 -4.31 32.90
CA VAL A 723 6.41 -3.76 32.94
C VAL A 723 6.42 -2.29 33.38
N GLU A 724 5.45 -1.48 32.93
CA GLU A 724 5.31 -0.08 33.38
C GLU A 724 5.09 0.01 34.91
N LYS A 725 4.33 -0.91 35.50
CA LYS A 725 4.12 -0.96 36.96
C LYS A 725 5.40 -1.31 37.74
N LEU A 726 6.33 -2.04 37.12
CA LEU A 726 7.68 -2.25 37.66
C LEU A 726 8.55 -0.98 37.56
N ARG A 727 8.02 0.12 36.99
CA ARG A 727 8.73 1.36 36.69
C ARG A 727 9.90 1.18 35.72
N SER A 728 9.92 0.07 34.98
CA SER A 728 10.92 -0.18 33.94
C SER A 728 10.53 0.56 32.66
N PRO A 729 11.47 1.21 31.95
CA PRO A 729 11.24 1.80 30.63
C PRO A 729 11.10 0.75 29.51
N ASP A 730 11.42 -0.51 29.78
CA ASP A 730 11.46 -1.61 28.80
C ASP A 730 10.09 -1.89 28.16
N TRP A 731 8.98 -1.41 28.75
CA TRP A 731 7.66 -1.51 28.12
C TRP A 731 7.63 -0.85 26.72
N ALA A 732 8.47 0.17 26.51
CA ALA A 732 8.57 0.90 25.24
C ALA A 732 9.47 0.20 24.22
N ASP A 733 10.21 -0.83 24.65
CA ASP A 733 11.16 -1.56 23.83
C ASP A 733 10.47 -2.62 22.96
N TYR A 734 9.44 -3.25 23.50
CA TYR A 734 8.70 -4.32 22.84
C TYR A 734 7.93 -3.85 21.61
N ILE A 735 8.31 -4.38 20.45
CA ILE A 735 7.68 -4.19 19.15
C ILE A 735 6.66 -5.30 18.91
N HIS A 736 5.53 -4.96 18.29
CA HIS A 736 4.60 -5.94 17.73
C HIS A 736 4.37 -5.64 16.24
N TYR A 737 4.90 -6.49 15.36
CA TYR A 737 4.54 -6.53 13.95
C TYR A 737 3.45 -7.57 13.72
N GLY A 738 2.32 -7.19 13.13
CA GLY A 738 1.22 -8.13 12.90
C GLY A 738 -0.16 -7.49 12.96
N ASP A 739 -1.19 -8.33 13.01
CA ASP A 739 -2.57 -7.89 13.25
C ASP A 739 -2.84 -7.86 14.77
N PRO A 740 -3.12 -6.69 15.39
CA PRO A 740 -3.44 -6.62 16.82
C PRO A 740 -4.72 -7.37 17.21
N GLU A 741 -5.57 -7.70 16.25
CA GLU A 741 -6.76 -8.52 16.45
C GLU A 741 -6.54 -10.00 16.09
N PHE A 742 -5.31 -10.42 15.79
CA PHE A 742 -4.98 -11.82 15.55
C PHE A 742 -5.18 -12.63 16.82
N VAL A 743 -5.88 -13.77 16.72
CA VAL A 743 -6.02 -14.75 17.80
C VAL A 743 -5.25 -16.00 17.38
N LEU A 744 -4.41 -16.49 18.29
CA LEU A 744 -3.49 -17.59 17.98
C LEU A 744 -4.25 -18.89 17.68
N LYS A 745 -5.33 -19.15 18.44
CA LYS A 745 -6.21 -20.31 18.29
C LYS A 745 -7.64 -19.88 17.99
N ASP A 746 -8.21 -20.43 16.92
CA ASP A 746 -9.59 -20.20 16.51
C ASP A 746 -10.49 -21.26 17.20
N VAL A 747 -10.71 -21.12 18.52
CA VAL A 747 -11.49 -22.06 19.36
C VAL A 747 -12.96 -21.65 19.44
#